data_AF-A0AA94F5D5-F1
#
_entry.id   AF-A0AA94F5D5-F1
#
_cell.length_a   1.000
_cell.length_b   1.000
_cell.length_c   1.000
_cell.angle_alpha   90.00
_cell.angle_beta   90.00
_cell.angle_gamma   90.00
#
_symmetry.space_group_name_H-M   'P 1'
#
loop_
_entity.id
_entity.type
_entity.pdbx_description
1 polymer ?
#
loop_
_entity_poly.entity_id
_entity_poly.type
_entity_poly.pdbx_seq_one_letter_code
_entity_poly.pdbx_strand_id
1 'polypeptide(L)'
;MKKGISAISGVTSPTVGEKYTYHISEWYPNTPISEREQAKVTWELFKKRSDGRFTTTHIKKKGDSSFTFGESSVGETYRLEGYLYQPEGGGLIITPKASKIPKICKVDLNYVDDSKGSVFSFTEKLRAKAHCINMFNKEVLFTLWEDDAKGSGHNTTNQLIDTKKAKVDLYGDAEVDFMLTKALMKKAMEGETDIRELEFYVTVEYYKTKKHTTSNVEVKNPSPTENKKPSQPTAIKKAKGSPAEHKPRSKKEEKGVFGSISETIDEIWDWAETQGIAQRDKPHTIEIPEGKSPAVIGKTKVEKKEEKKGGCFCKQEENQFYWSDKLTCDQRKKVLEVCQELWGEKNKKEKASQLMSIMYIETNKTFSPSADNGIGFSGLIQFNDAAAKGVGTTRAELKKMTFIKQMDYVKAYFMKRKDELNTMTDMYLLVMKPSAVGKGNDPNYAVFDESISVPDGDGSKTNAAQRQININREPWVTKYGYSSNPKFLTEKGEKEKRKKWVYTRQKYESRPGFIGGKTTIKEIEQVLKDEGFYLGKNHIFKGKCIDEKEIISNNKERAPWVDVAFEEFEKYKGITEKESPLKERISEYFKLSGSPSLTYKDAWCATFVHWCFQHTEYKDTNEKGNVGAFDWAEEGNLRIKGNSTKDGWINGEKSEVFVGAVIVFSFSHVAIIVGENKTGEKYIYLGGNQGSKVTGGQKICLGSASKNSKDIFAIMKPKNYNPKENEKKLPIYDVEEENSNSSSR
;
A
#
# COMPACT_ATOMS: atom_id res chain seq x y z
N MET A 1 5.23 1.75 46.51
CA MET A 1 3.80 1.94 46.86
C MET A 1 3.20 2.90 45.85
N LYS A 2 1.96 2.64 45.40
CA LYS A 2 1.28 3.54 44.47
C LYS A 2 0.99 4.89 45.14
N LYS A 3 1.22 5.99 44.41
CA LYS A 3 1.10 7.38 44.84
C LYS A 3 0.45 8.16 43.70
N GLY A 4 -0.80 8.58 43.90
CA GLY A 4 -1.63 9.18 42.86
C GLY A 4 -3.11 8.85 43.08
N ILE A 5 -3.81 8.57 41.98
CA ILE A 5 -5.26 8.34 41.93
C ILE A 5 -5.54 6.84 41.87
N SER A 6 -6.39 6.35 42.76
CA SER A 6 -6.78 4.93 42.80
C SER A 6 -8.02 4.65 41.96
N ALA A 7 -8.97 5.60 41.87
CA ALA A 7 -10.21 5.42 41.12
C ALA A 7 -10.70 6.69 40.44
N ILE A 8 -11.31 6.52 39.27
CA ILE A 8 -11.90 7.57 38.44
C ILE A 8 -13.34 7.16 38.12
N SER A 9 -14.24 8.15 38.05
CA SER A 9 -15.63 7.97 37.63
C SER A 9 -15.97 8.84 36.41
N GLY A 10 -16.99 8.41 35.67
CA GLY A 10 -17.51 9.10 34.50
C GLY A 10 -18.27 8.14 33.59
N VAL A 11 -18.69 8.64 32.42
CA VAL A 11 -19.46 7.85 31.45
C VAL A 11 -18.55 6.82 30.78
N THR A 12 -18.87 5.54 30.93
CA THR A 12 -18.09 4.42 30.38
C THR A 12 -18.48 4.07 28.94
N SER A 13 -19.64 4.53 28.46
CA SER A 13 -20.05 4.40 27.05
C SER A 13 -20.48 5.75 26.45
N PRO A 14 -19.50 6.67 26.26
CA PRO A 14 -19.77 8.00 25.75
C PRO A 14 -20.23 7.93 24.30
N THR A 15 -21.19 8.77 23.94
CA THR A 15 -21.57 8.97 22.54
C THR A 15 -20.46 9.75 21.84
N VAL A 16 -19.98 9.27 20.70
CA VAL A 16 -18.97 10.00 19.93
C VAL A 16 -19.46 11.41 19.57
N GLY A 17 -18.57 12.41 19.65
CA GLY A 17 -18.87 13.80 19.31
C GLY A 17 -19.41 14.67 20.43
N GLU A 18 -19.69 14.06 21.57
CA GLU A 18 -20.06 14.75 22.81
C GLU A 18 -18.84 14.87 23.73
N LYS A 19 -18.79 15.98 24.47
CA LYS A 19 -17.73 16.25 25.44
C LYS A 19 -18.15 15.68 26.80
N TYR A 20 -17.32 14.83 27.39
CA TYR A 20 -17.53 14.23 28.70
C TYR A 20 -16.44 14.64 29.67
N THR A 21 -16.80 14.91 30.91
CA THR A 21 -15.87 15.25 31.99
C THR A 21 -15.78 14.06 32.96
N TYR A 22 -14.57 13.71 33.34
CA TYR A 22 -14.29 12.61 34.28
C TYR A 22 -13.84 13.17 35.63
N HIS A 23 -14.06 12.40 36.69
CA HIS A 23 -13.84 12.84 38.07
C HIS A 23 -12.95 11.87 38.82
N ILE A 24 -12.14 12.42 39.73
CA ILE A 24 -11.32 11.64 40.65
C ILE A 24 -12.26 11.15 41.76
N SER A 25 -12.44 9.84 41.88
CA SER A 25 -13.27 9.27 42.93
C SER A 25 -12.44 9.03 44.20
N GLU A 26 -11.22 8.53 44.04
CA GLU A 26 -10.38 8.14 45.17
C GLU A 26 -8.89 8.37 44.89
N TRP A 27 -8.14 8.65 45.95
CA TRP A 27 -6.69 8.75 45.95
C TRP A 27 -6.09 7.56 46.70
N TYR A 28 -4.92 7.09 46.30
CA TYR A 28 -4.21 6.09 47.10
C TYR A 28 -3.92 6.61 48.52
N PRO A 29 -3.94 5.76 49.56
CA PRO A 29 -3.68 6.18 50.94
C PRO A 29 -2.36 6.94 51.12
N ASN A 30 -1.34 6.57 50.33
CA ASN A 30 0.00 7.15 50.38
C ASN A 30 0.16 8.46 49.58
N THR A 31 -0.91 8.99 48.99
CA THR A 31 -0.88 10.28 48.28
C THR A 31 -1.01 11.43 49.27
N PRO A 32 0.00 12.32 49.40
CA PRO A 32 -0.03 13.44 50.34
C PRO A 32 -1.24 14.35 50.12
N ILE A 33 -1.90 14.77 51.20
CA ILE A 33 -3.11 15.63 51.13
C ILE A 33 -2.81 16.94 50.39
N SER A 34 -1.62 17.52 50.59
CA SER A 34 -1.14 18.74 49.92
C SER A 34 -0.94 18.60 48.41
N GLU A 35 -0.97 17.39 47.86
CA GLU A 35 -0.81 17.12 46.43
C GLU A 35 -2.13 16.76 45.73
N ARG A 36 -3.23 16.60 46.48
CA ARG A 36 -4.54 16.16 45.99
C ARG A 36 -5.32 17.27 45.30
N GLU A 37 -4.74 17.85 44.26
CA GLU A 37 -5.35 18.92 43.47
C GLU A 37 -5.58 18.45 42.03
N GLN A 38 -6.81 18.62 41.53
CA GLN A 38 -7.19 18.22 40.17
C GLN A 38 -6.31 18.90 39.10
N ALA A 39 -5.90 20.15 39.30
CA ALA A 39 -5.04 20.88 38.39
C ALA A 39 -3.64 20.24 38.20
N LYS A 40 -3.17 19.48 39.20
CA LYS A 40 -1.87 18.80 39.17
C LYS A 40 -1.93 17.44 38.45
N VAL A 41 -3.13 16.92 38.20
CA VAL A 41 -3.36 15.57 37.65
C VAL A 41 -3.16 15.55 36.15
N THR A 42 -2.44 14.54 35.67
CA THR A 42 -2.33 14.19 34.26
C THR A 42 -3.35 13.10 33.94
N TRP A 43 -4.25 13.39 33.00
CA TRP A 43 -5.22 12.47 32.43
C TRP A 43 -4.68 11.93 31.12
N GLU A 44 -4.59 10.62 30.98
CA GLU A 44 -4.05 9.98 29.78
C GLU A 44 -4.95 8.84 29.32
N LEU A 45 -5.20 8.80 28.01
CA LEU A 45 -6.02 7.79 27.38
C LEU A 45 -5.14 6.68 26.80
N PHE A 46 -5.43 5.44 27.15
CA PHE A 46 -4.78 4.25 26.63
C PHE A 46 -5.76 3.47 25.77
N LYS A 47 -5.32 2.93 24.64
CA LYS A 47 -6.14 2.09 23.75
C LYS A 47 -5.83 0.61 24.01
N LYS A 48 -6.87 -0.21 24.15
CA LYS A 48 -6.76 -1.66 24.20
C LYS A 48 -6.35 -2.19 22.82
N ARG A 49 -5.31 -3.01 22.78
CA ARG A 49 -4.85 -3.70 21.56
C ARG A 49 -5.48 -5.08 21.47
N SER A 50 -5.30 -5.72 20.32
CA SER A 50 -5.81 -7.07 20.05
C SER A 50 -5.27 -8.13 21.01
N ASP A 51 -4.07 -7.94 21.56
CA ASP A 51 -3.45 -8.78 22.59
C ASP A 51 -3.99 -8.51 24.00
N GLY A 52 -4.98 -7.63 24.15
CA GLY A 52 -5.59 -7.23 25.40
C GLY A 52 -4.82 -6.19 26.20
N ARG A 53 -3.60 -5.81 25.80
CA ARG A 53 -2.80 -4.79 26.50
C ARG A 53 -3.30 -3.39 26.20
N PHE A 54 -3.17 -2.51 27.18
CA PHE A 54 -3.42 -1.07 27.02
C PHE A 54 -2.11 -0.36 26.69
N THR A 55 -2.08 0.36 25.57
CA THR A 55 -0.93 1.20 25.18
C THR A 55 -1.35 2.66 25.09
N THR A 56 -0.44 3.59 25.37
CA THR A 56 -0.73 5.03 25.27
C THR A 56 -1.26 5.41 23.88
N THR A 57 -2.24 6.31 23.84
CA THR A 57 -2.66 7.01 22.62
C THR A 57 -1.85 8.29 22.38
N HIS A 58 -0.94 8.62 23.31
CA HIS A 58 -0.27 9.91 23.46
C HIS A 58 -1.20 11.10 23.73
N ILE A 59 -2.51 10.87 23.90
CA ILE A 59 -3.47 11.88 24.33
C ILE A 59 -3.38 12.03 25.84
N LYS A 60 -2.69 13.08 26.28
CA LYS A 60 -2.52 13.45 27.68
C LYS A 60 -2.92 14.90 27.92
N LYS A 61 -3.60 15.16 29.04
CA LYS A 61 -4.08 16.48 29.46
C LYS A 61 -3.75 16.70 30.92
N LYS A 62 -3.14 17.84 31.25
CA LYS A 62 -2.87 18.22 32.65
C LYS A 62 -3.96 19.15 33.14
N GLY A 63 -4.60 18.82 34.25
CA GLY A 63 -5.69 19.60 34.87
C GLY A 63 -7.05 19.55 34.15
N ASP A 64 -7.09 19.23 32.85
CA ASP A 64 -8.32 19.07 32.07
C ASP A 64 -8.75 17.60 32.01
N SER A 65 -9.84 17.27 32.70
CA SER A 65 -10.43 15.92 32.73
C SER A 65 -11.50 15.69 31.66
N SER A 66 -11.61 16.58 30.67
CA SER A 66 -12.61 16.47 29.61
C SER A 66 -12.09 15.74 28.37
N PHE A 67 -12.91 14.88 27.76
CA PHE A 67 -12.57 14.12 26.55
C PHE A 67 -13.76 14.10 25.58
N THR A 68 -13.44 14.14 24.29
CA THR A 68 -14.38 13.95 23.18
C THR A 68 -13.84 12.83 22.30
N PHE A 69 -14.70 11.87 21.99
CA PHE A 69 -14.36 10.69 21.19
C PHE A 69 -14.84 10.87 19.74
N GLY A 70 -13.99 10.57 18.76
CA GLY A 70 -14.30 10.70 17.33
C GLY A 70 -14.93 9.44 16.73
N GLU A 71 -15.40 9.50 15.47
CA GLU A 71 -16.07 8.38 14.79
C GLU A 71 -15.22 7.09 14.77
N SER A 72 -13.90 7.21 14.55
CA SER A 72 -12.96 6.07 14.56
C SER A 72 -12.80 5.35 15.91
N SER A 73 -13.37 5.89 16.99
CA SER A 73 -13.31 5.30 18.33
C SER A 73 -14.53 4.42 18.68
N VAL A 74 -15.56 4.39 17.81
CA VAL A 74 -16.77 3.59 18.04
C VAL A 74 -16.42 2.10 18.18
N GLY A 75 -16.85 1.49 19.27
CA GLY A 75 -16.62 0.06 19.55
C GLY A 75 -15.21 -0.28 20.03
N GLU A 76 -14.27 0.67 19.97
CA GLU A 76 -12.93 0.50 20.51
C GLU A 76 -12.93 0.62 22.04
N THR A 77 -12.04 -0.11 22.71
CA THR A 77 -11.91 -0.06 24.18
C THR A 77 -10.72 0.79 24.59
N TYR A 78 -10.96 1.74 25.48
CA TYR A 78 -9.95 2.60 26.07
C TYR A 78 -9.89 2.43 27.59
N ARG A 79 -8.74 2.77 28.18
CA ARG A 79 -8.56 2.96 29.62
C ARG A 79 -8.12 4.39 29.85
N LEU A 80 -8.92 5.16 30.57
CA LEU A 80 -8.56 6.49 31.03
C LEU A 80 -7.90 6.38 32.39
N GLU A 81 -6.65 6.81 32.47
CA GLU A 81 -5.91 6.92 33.73
C GLU A 81 -5.72 8.38 34.11
N GLY A 82 -5.73 8.64 35.41
CA GLY A 82 -5.36 9.91 36.01
C GLY A 82 -4.21 9.64 36.96
N TYR A 83 -3.14 10.42 36.91
CA TYR A 83 -1.97 10.24 37.77
C TYR A 83 -1.23 11.55 38.02
N LEU A 84 -0.49 11.62 39.14
CA LEU A 84 0.36 12.78 39.46
C LEU A 84 1.76 12.67 38.83
N TYR A 85 2.31 11.46 38.80
CA TYR A 85 3.70 11.19 38.41
C TYR A 85 3.79 10.36 37.13
N GLN A 86 3.29 9.12 37.19
CA GLN A 86 3.29 8.17 36.07
C GLN A 86 2.04 7.28 36.10
N PRO A 87 1.65 6.67 34.97
CA PRO A 87 0.52 5.74 34.93
C PRO A 87 0.73 4.55 35.90
N GLU A 88 -0.28 4.26 36.72
CA GLU A 88 -0.21 3.21 37.75
C GLU A 88 -1.04 1.97 37.39
N GLY A 89 -1.56 1.92 36.16
CA GLY A 89 -2.26 0.78 35.57
C GLY A 89 -3.69 0.58 36.06
N GLY A 90 -4.19 1.47 36.92
CA GLY A 90 -5.59 1.58 37.32
C GLY A 90 -6.28 2.70 36.54
N GLY A 91 -7.54 2.52 36.16
CA GLY A 91 -8.26 3.51 35.36
C GLY A 91 -9.66 3.06 34.95
N LEU A 92 -10.42 3.99 34.37
CA LEU A 92 -11.78 3.74 33.92
C LEU A 92 -11.78 3.15 32.50
N ILE A 93 -12.44 2.02 32.30
CA ILE A 93 -12.63 1.42 30.98
C ILE A 93 -13.76 2.12 30.25
N ILE A 94 -13.49 2.58 29.03
CA ILE A 94 -14.41 3.38 28.21
C ILE A 94 -14.56 2.72 26.84
N THR A 95 -15.80 2.50 26.40
CA THR A 95 -16.14 1.98 25.07
C THR A 95 -17.13 2.94 24.40
N PRO A 96 -16.65 3.85 23.53
CA PRO A 96 -17.50 4.82 22.85
C PRO A 96 -18.53 4.15 21.95
N LYS A 97 -19.73 4.73 21.89
CA LYS A 97 -20.84 4.27 21.05
C LYS A 97 -21.13 5.25 19.92
N ALA A 98 -21.63 4.73 18.81
CA ALA A 98 -22.03 5.54 17.66
C ALA A 98 -23.07 6.60 18.04
N SER A 99 -22.94 7.80 17.48
CA SER A 99 -23.98 8.83 17.53
C SER A 99 -25.05 8.54 16.50
N LYS A 100 -26.31 8.87 16.81
CA LYS A 100 -27.42 8.85 15.84
C LYS A 100 -27.60 10.19 15.13
N ILE A 101 -26.92 11.24 15.58
CA ILE A 101 -27.08 12.60 15.09
C ILE A 101 -25.85 12.95 14.23
N PRO A 102 -26.03 13.22 12.92
CA PRO A 102 -24.95 13.70 12.06
C PRO A 102 -24.41 15.04 12.57
N LYS A 103 -23.09 15.16 12.72
CA LYS A 103 -22.45 16.35 13.32
C LYS A 103 -21.06 16.60 12.75
N ILE A 104 -20.75 17.86 12.45
CA ILE A 104 -19.39 18.37 12.22
C ILE A 104 -18.83 18.80 13.58
N CYS A 105 -17.79 18.09 14.02
CA CYS A 105 -17.16 18.32 15.32
C CYS A 105 -16.22 19.51 15.29
N LYS A 106 -15.33 19.55 14.28
CA LYS A 106 -14.34 20.62 14.10
C LYS A 106 -13.76 20.60 12.69
N VAL A 107 -13.04 21.66 12.32
CA VAL A 107 -12.18 21.71 11.14
C VAL A 107 -10.77 22.14 11.57
N ASP A 108 -9.76 21.41 11.13
CA ASP A 108 -8.34 21.71 11.34
C ASP A 108 -7.73 22.27 10.05
N LEU A 109 -6.72 23.13 10.18
CA LEU A 109 -5.85 23.55 9.10
C LEU A 109 -4.49 22.87 9.23
N ASN A 110 -4.05 22.26 8.15
CA ASN A 110 -2.80 21.52 8.07
C ASN A 110 -2.00 21.96 6.84
N TYR A 111 -0.68 21.76 6.89
CA TYR A 111 0.15 21.76 5.69
C TYR A 111 -0.12 20.49 4.87
N VAL A 112 0.42 20.43 3.65
CA VAL A 112 0.24 19.27 2.74
C VAL A 112 0.80 17.95 3.29
N ASP A 113 1.79 18.04 4.18
CA ASP A 113 2.40 16.91 4.90
C ASP A 113 1.57 16.43 6.11
N ASP A 114 0.34 16.95 6.24
CA ASP A 114 -0.61 16.67 7.34
C ASP A 114 -0.16 17.17 8.72
N SER A 115 0.93 17.93 8.83
CA SER A 115 1.29 18.63 10.07
C SER A 115 0.36 19.82 10.32
N LYS A 116 0.10 20.15 11.60
CA LYS A 116 -0.81 21.26 11.96
C LYS A 116 -0.23 22.59 11.53
N GLY A 117 -1.04 23.39 10.83
CA GLY A 117 -0.65 24.71 10.35
C GLY A 117 -1.61 25.80 10.84
N SER A 118 -1.06 26.92 11.29
CA SER A 118 -1.83 28.15 11.57
C SER A 118 -1.32 29.37 10.80
N VAL A 119 -0.11 29.26 10.24
CA VAL A 119 0.53 30.27 9.38
C VAL A 119 0.98 29.54 8.12
N PHE A 120 0.75 30.10 6.94
CA PHE A 120 0.99 29.45 5.65
C PHE A 120 1.74 30.39 4.70
N SER A 121 2.43 29.84 3.71
CA SER A 121 2.99 30.58 2.58
C SER A 121 1.89 30.81 1.54
N PHE A 122 1.91 31.97 0.87
CA PHE A 122 0.96 32.22 -0.21
C PHE A 122 1.08 31.23 -1.38
N THR A 123 2.25 30.63 -1.56
CA THR A 123 2.53 29.69 -2.65
C THR A 123 2.29 28.23 -2.28
N GLU A 124 1.97 27.93 -1.02
CA GLU A 124 1.70 26.57 -0.58
C GLU A 124 0.21 26.23 -0.57
N LYS A 125 -0.08 24.92 -0.51
CA LYS A 125 -1.44 24.40 -0.36
C LYS A 125 -1.82 24.36 1.11
N LEU A 126 -2.96 24.95 1.42
CA LEU A 126 -3.63 24.85 2.72
C LEU A 126 -4.56 23.63 2.71
N ARG A 127 -4.33 22.63 3.57
CA ARG A 127 -5.25 21.51 3.74
C ARG A 127 -6.25 21.79 4.85
N ALA A 128 -7.53 21.83 4.53
CA ALA A 128 -8.62 21.92 5.50
C ALA A 128 -9.22 20.52 5.73
N LYS A 129 -9.25 20.08 6.99
CA LYS A 129 -9.74 18.76 7.40
C LYS A 129 -10.90 18.87 8.39
N ALA A 130 -12.09 18.45 7.98
CA ALA A 130 -13.26 18.38 8.85
C ALA A 130 -13.37 17.01 9.52
N HIS A 131 -13.62 17.02 10.83
CA HIS A 131 -13.88 15.83 11.64
C HIS A 131 -15.38 15.77 11.92
N CYS A 132 -16.03 14.72 11.45
CA CYS A 132 -17.47 14.54 11.39
C CYS A 132 -17.88 13.20 12.00
N ILE A 133 -19.14 13.09 12.41
CA ILE A 133 -19.69 11.92 13.10
C ILE A 133 -21.04 11.56 12.50
N ASN A 134 -21.28 10.26 12.30
CA ASN A 134 -22.46 9.74 11.62
C ASN A 134 -22.74 10.45 10.28
N MET A 135 -21.67 10.80 9.57
CA MET A 135 -21.70 11.53 8.32
C MET A 135 -21.01 10.79 7.17
N PHE A 136 -20.69 9.49 7.32
CA PHE A 136 -20.07 8.70 6.25
C PHE A 136 -20.79 8.87 4.90
N ASN A 137 -20.03 9.18 3.86
CA ASN A 137 -20.48 9.44 2.49
C ASN A 137 -21.45 10.63 2.35
N LYS A 138 -21.68 11.41 3.42
CA LYS A 138 -22.31 12.73 3.32
C LYS A 138 -21.29 13.70 2.77
N GLU A 139 -21.75 14.54 1.86
CA GLU A 139 -20.96 15.61 1.30
C GLU A 139 -21.03 16.83 2.22
N VAL A 140 -19.92 17.54 2.39
CA VAL A 140 -19.79 18.79 3.14
C VAL A 140 -19.15 19.85 2.24
N LEU A 141 -19.52 21.11 2.46
CA LEU A 141 -19.02 22.25 1.70
C LEU A 141 -17.96 22.99 2.52
N PHE A 142 -16.72 22.99 2.03
CA PHE A 142 -15.64 23.83 2.54
C PHE A 142 -15.63 25.14 1.78
N THR A 143 -15.48 26.24 2.50
CA THR A 143 -15.33 27.57 1.90
C THR A 143 -14.17 28.31 2.54
N LEU A 144 -13.28 28.83 1.71
CA LEU A 144 -12.18 29.71 2.09
C LEU A 144 -12.60 31.16 1.91
N TRP A 145 -12.46 31.94 2.97
CA TRP A 145 -12.83 33.34 3.05
C TRP A 145 -11.65 34.20 3.44
N GLU A 146 -11.60 35.41 2.91
CA GLU A 146 -10.70 36.47 3.37
C GLU A 146 -11.14 37.04 4.72
N ASP A 147 -10.18 37.48 5.55
CA ASP A 147 -10.42 38.11 6.86
C ASP A 147 -9.76 39.50 6.96
N ASP A 148 -10.22 40.46 6.15
CA ASP A 148 -9.63 41.81 6.00
C ASP A 148 -9.88 42.80 7.15
N ALA A 149 -10.29 42.34 8.34
CA ALA A 149 -10.57 43.22 9.46
C ALA A 149 -9.29 43.56 10.26
N LYS A 150 -8.84 44.82 10.24
CA LYS A 150 -7.85 45.30 11.23
C LYS A 150 -8.50 45.34 12.62
N GLY A 151 -8.23 44.33 13.43
CA GLY A 151 -8.81 44.14 14.77
C GLY A 151 -10.23 43.56 14.73
N SER A 152 -10.80 43.26 15.92
CA SER A 152 -12.11 42.63 16.11
C SER A 152 -13.30 43.57 15.80
N GLY A 153 -13.36 44.12 14.59
CA GLY A 153 -14.40 45.06 14.15
C GLY A 153 -14.90 44.77 12.73
N HIS A 154 -16.22 44.75 12.56
CA HIS A 154 -16.95 44.39 11.33
C HIS A 154 -16.46 45.11 10.07
N ASN A 155 -16.32 44.38 8.96
CA ASN A 155 -16.39 44.97 7.63
C ASN A 155 -17.15 44.06 6.65
N THR A 156 -17.99 44.65 5.81
CA THR A 156 -18.87 43.95 4.83
C THR A 156 -18.10 43.46 3.59
N THR A 157 -16.77 43.50 3.64
CA THR A 157 -15.87 43.27 2.50
C THR A 157 -15.22 41.90 2.49
N ASN A 158 -15.45 41.02 3.49
CA ASN A 158 -14.85 39.69 3.51
C ASN A 158 -15.27 38.89 2.29
N GLN A 159 -14.33 38.70 1.38
CA GLN A 159 -14.63 38.14 0.08
C GLN A 159 -14.48 36.62 0.07
N LEU A 160 -15.34 35.97 -0.72
CA LEU A 160 -15.19 34.57 -1.05
C LEU A 160 -13.90 34.37 -1.87
N ILE A 161 -13.02 33.48 -1.42
CA ILE A 161 -11.79 33.12 -2.15
C ILE A 161 -12.01 31.84 -2.98
N ASP A 162 -12.51 30.77 -2.37
CA ASP A 162 -12.72 29.48 -3.05
C ASP A 162 -13.74 28.59 -2.30
N THR A 163 -14.40 27.69 -3.02
CA THR A 163 -15.32 26.68 -2.43
C THR A 163 -14.98 25.29 -2.94
N LYS A 164 -14.98 24.29 -2.05
CA LYS A 164 -14.72 22.89 -2.41
C LYS A 164 -15.65 21.96 -1.67
N LYS A 165 -16.01 20.84 -2.31
CA LYS A 165 -16.80 19.78 -1.68
C LYS A 165 -15.93 18.58 -1.41
N ALA A 166 -16.19 17.92 -0.29
CA ALA A 166 -15.63 16.62 0.01
C ALA A 166 -16.69 15.74 0.65
N LYS A 167 -16.55 14.44 0.44
CA LYS A 167 -17.34 13.43 1.15
C LYS A 167 -16.60 13.01 2.41
N VAL A 168 -17.34 12.85 3.48
CA VAL A 168 -16.82 12.30 4.74
C VAL A 168 -16.53 10.81 4.53
N ASP A 169 -15.31 10.42 4.87
CA ASP A 169 -14.83 9.05 4.79
C ASP A 169 -15.36 8.18 5.94
N LEU A 170 -14.95 6.91 5.94
CA LEU A 170 -15.41 5.93 6.93
C LEU A 170 -14.88 6.17 8.35
N TYR A 171 -13.87 7.04 8.51
CA TYR A 171 -13.30 7.43 9.79
C TYR A 171 -13.91 8.73 10.33
N GLY A 172 -14.82 9.34 9.57
CA GLY A 172 -15.45 10.61 9.91
C GLY A 172 -14.71 11.83 9.35
N ASP A 173 -13.71 11.67 8.49
CA ASP A 173 -12.91 12.79 7.99
C ASP A 173 -13.32 13.24 6.59
N ALA A 174 -13.32 14.54 6.32
CA ALA A 174 -13.41 15.11 4.97
C ALA A 174 -12.27 16.12 4.77
N GLU A 175 -11.61 16.10 3.61
CA GLU A 175 -10.42 16.91 3.37
C GLU A 175 -10.48 17.62 2.01
N VAL A 176 -10.05 18.89 1.98
CA VAL A 176 -9.85 19.65 0.74
C VAL A 176 -8.56 20.47 0.83
N ASP A 177 -7.90 20.66 -0.32
CA ASP A 177 -6.73 21.53 -0.43
C ASP A 177 -7.11 22.85 -1.10
N PHE A 178 -6.82 23.98 -0.48
CA PHE A 178 -6.95 25.32 -1.05
C PHE A 178 -5.60 25.88 -1.48
N MET A 179 -5.58 26.64 -2.59
CA MET A 179 -4.39 27.37 -3.04
C MET A 179 -4.51 28.83 -2.59
N LEU A 180 -3.63 29.28 -1.69
CA LEU A 180 -3.67 30.65 -1.18
C LEU A 180 -3.25 31.69 -2.23
N THR A 181 -2.58 31.27 -3.32
CA THR A 181 -2.29 32.12 -4.48
C THR A 181 -3.56 32.70 -5.12
N LYS A 182 -4.72 32.03 -5.00
CA LYS A 182 -6.00 32.57 -5.49
C LYS A 182 -6.37 33.87 -4.77
N ALA A 183 -6.08 33.97 -3.48
CA ALA A 183 -6.33 35.18 -2.70
C ALA A 183 -5.42 36.34 -3.17
N LEU A 184 -4.13 36.06 -3.40
CA LEU A 184 -3.21 37.04 -3.98
C LEU A 184 -3.63 37.51 -5.38
N MET A 185 -4.01 36.58 -6.26
CA MET A 185 -4.47 36.92 -7.61
C MET A 185 -5.67 37.84 -7.56
N LYS A 186 -6.62 37.58 -6.65
CA LYS A 186 -7.81 38.42 -6.47
C LYS A 186 -7.44 39.84 -6.07
N LYS A 187 -6.58 39.99 -5.08
CA LYS A 187 -6.12 41.30 -4.61
C LYS A 187 -5.29 42.07 -5.64
N ALA A 188 -4.45 41.37 -6.40
CA ALA A 188 -3.71 41.96 -7.51
C ALA A 188 -4.67 42.49 -8.60
N MET A 189 -5.77 41.79 -8.86
CA MET A 189 -6.82 42.25 -9.78
C MET A 189 -7.58 43.47 -9.24
N GLU A 190 -7.66 43.63 -7.91
CA GLU A 190 -8.25 44.80 -7.23
C GLU A 190 -7.26 45.98 -7.09
N GLY A 191 -6.02 45.82 -7.57
CA GLY A 191 -4.99 46.86 -7.61
C GLY A 191 -4.03 46.87 -6.42
N GLU A 192 -4.18 45.95 -5.47
CA GLU A 192 -3.26 45.79 -4.33
C GLU A 192 -2.05 44.93 -4.72
N THR A 193 -0.84 45.52 -4.69
CA THR A 193 0.38 44.87 -5.23
C THR A 193 1.45 44.55 -4.18
N ASP A 194 1.33 45.04 -2.94
CA ASP A 194 2.27 44.76 -1.84
C ASP A 194 1.59 44.09 -0.63
N ILE A 195 1.02 42.89 -0.84
CA ILE A 195 0.46 42.08 0.25
C ILE A 195 1.57 41.27 0.90
N ARG A 196 1.84 41.58 2.17
CA ARG A 196 2.82 40.86 2.99
C ARG A 196 2.19 39.76 3.83
N GLU A 197 0.95 39.97 4.25
CA GLU A 197 0.19 39.08 5.12
C GLU A 197 -1.30 39.13 4.76
N LEU A 198 -1.99 38.01 4.90
CA LEU A 198 -3.43 37.86 4.68
C LEU A 198 -4.00 36.97 5.77
N GLU A 199 -4.96 37.46 6.52
CA GLU A 199 -5.76 36.64 7.41
C GLU A 199 -6.91 35.98 6.64
N PHE A 200 -7.22 34.73 6.96
CA PHE A 200 -8.31 33.99 6.31
C PHE A 200 -9.02 33.07 7.31
N TYR A 201 -10.22 32.64 6.94
CA TYR A 201 -10.95 31.62 7.68
C TYR A 201 -11.59 30.60 6.74
N VAL A 202 -11.69 29.36 7.24
CA VAL A 202 -12.34 28.26 6.52
C VAL A 202 -13.59 27.85 7.28
N THR A 203 -14.72 27.79 6.57
CA THR A 203 -15.97 27.23 7.08
C THR A 203 -16.27 25.88 6.43
N VAL A 204 -16.86 24.97 7.18
CA VAL A 204 -17.37 23.67 6.69
C VAL A 204 -18.84 23.56 7.06
N GLU A 205 -19.70 23.32 6.08
CA GLU A 205 -21.17 23.34 6.24
C GLU A 205 -21.84 22.06 5.73
N TYR A 206 -22.92 21.65 6.39
CA TYR A 206 -23.79 20.54 6.01
C TYR A 206 -25.26 20.96 6.09
N TYR A 207 -26.06 20.62 5.07
CA TYR A 207 -27.46 21.07 4.89
C TYR A 207 -28.45 19.90 4.88
N LYS A 208 -29.71 20.15 5.25
CA LYS A 208 -30.75 19.13 5.51
C LYS A 208 -31.44 18.56 4.25
N THR A 209 -31.47 19.28 3.12
CA THR A 209 -32.31 18.94 1.94
C THR A 209 -31.53 18.93 0.60
N LYS A 210 -30.96 17.76 0.26
CA LYS A 210 -30.31 17.35 -1.01
C LYS A 210 -28.90 17.90 -1.36
N LYS A 211 -28.24 17.10 -2.22
CA LYS A 211 -26.86 17.17 -2.73
C LYS A 211 -26.44 18.61 -3.00
N HIS A 212 -25.22 18.97 -2.59
CA HIS A 212 -24.67 20.29 -2.81
C HIS A 212 -24.53 20.52 -4.32
N THR A 213 -25.55 21.04 -4.99
CA THR A 213 -25.44 21.55 -6.35
C THR A 213 -25.04 23.01 -6.25
N THR A 214 -23.74 23.21 -6.26
CA THR A 214 -23.14 24.44 -6.74
C THR A 214 -22.22 23.97 -7.86
N SER A 215 -22.48 24.42 -9.08
CA SER A 215 -21.49 24.33 -10.15
C SER A 215 -20.17 24.85 -9.58
N ASN A 216 -19.04 24.20 -9.84
CA ASN A 216 -17.74 24.79 -9.56
C ASN A 216 -17.72 26.15 -10.25
N VAL A 217 -17.94 27.23 -9.50
CA VAL A 217 -17.84 28.58 -10.02
C VAL A 217 -16.34 28.79 -10.18
N GLU A 218 -15.82 28.49 -11.36
CA GLU A 218 -14.65 29.24 -11.83
C GLU A 218 -15.04 30.71 -11.70
N VAL A 219 -14.29 31.46 -10.90
CA VAL A 219 -14.42 32.90 -10.79
C VAL A 219 -14.14 33.46 -12.19
N LYS A 220 -15.20 33.58 -13.00
CA LYS A 220 -15.15 34.42 -14.19
C LYS A 220 -15.13 35.85 -13.70
N ASN A 221 -13.99 36.48 -14.00
CA ASN A 221 -13.73 37.90 -13.89
C ASN A 221 -14.90 38.71 -14.50
N PRO A 222 -15.71 39.43 -13.69
CA PRO A 222 -16.73 40.31 -14.25
C PRO A 222 -16.09 41.63 -14.65
N SER A 223 -16.18 41.99 -15.93
CA SER A 223 -16.16 43.41 -16.30
C SER A 223 -17.40 44.10 -15.72
N PRO A 224 -17.31 45.39 -15.33
CA PRO A 224 -18.31 46.03 -14.49
C PRO A 224 -19.48 46.56 -15.32
N THR A 225 -20.71 46.18 -14.94
CA THR A 225 -21.92 47.05 -14.95
C THR A 225 -23.17 46.26 -14.55
N GLU A 226 -23.78 46.58 -13.41
CA GLU A 226 -25.00 47.41 -13.32
C GLU A 226 -25.58 47.36 -11.89
N ASN A 227 -25.93 48.53 -11.40
CA ASN A 227 -26.47 48.79 -10.08
C ASN A 227 -27.85 48.13 -9.87
N LYS A 228 -27.98 47.27 -8.85
CA LYS A 228 -29.25 47.06 -8.14
C LYS A 228 -29.05 47.18 -6.63
N LYS A 229 -29.90 48.01 -6.01
CA LYS A 229 -29.93 48.28 -4.57
C LYS A 229 -30.10 46.99 -3.75
N PRO A 230 -29.39 46.84 -2.62
CA PRO A 230 -29.48 45.64 -1.80
C PRO A 230 -30.78 45.64 -0.97
N SER A 231 -31.58 44.58 -1.13
CA SER A 231 -32.60 44.17 -0.15
C SER A 231 -31.92 43.63 1.12
N GLN A 232 -32.48 43.90 2.29
CA GLN A 232 -31.93 43.48 3.60
C GLN A 232 -31.65 41.96 3.65
N PRO A 233 -30.59 41.51 4.35
CA PRO A 233 -30.21 40.10 4.38
C PRO A 233 -31.12 39.28 5.29
N THR A 234 -31.80 38.28 4.74
CA THR A 234 -32.47 37.23 5.51
C THR A 234 -31.45 36.20 5.97
N ALA A 235 -31.25 36.05 7.29
CA ALA A 235 -30.36 35.05 7.86
C ALA A 235 -30.72 33.60 7.44
N ILE A 236 -29.70 32.76 7.20
CA ILE A 236 -29.86 31.33 6.91
C ILE A 236 -30.60 30.66 8.07
N LYS A 237 -31.66 29.90 7.78
CA LYS A 237 -32.46 29.21 8.80
C LYS A 237 -31.70 27.98 9.33
N LYS A 238 -31.56 27.86 10.65
CA LYS A 238 -31.02 26.65 11.30
C LYS A 238 -32.08 25.56 11.36
N ALA A 239 -31.72 24.34 10.99
CA ALA A 239 -32.63 23.21 11.03
C ALA A 239 -33.06 22.88 12.47
N LYS A 240 -34.37 22.77 12.72
CA LYS A 240 -34.88 22.33 14.03
C LYS A 240 -34.40 20.91 14.37
N GLY A 241 -33.86 20.72 15.58
CA GLY A 241 -33.28 19.47 16.07
C GLY A 241 -31.88 19.17 15.54
N SER A 242 -31.21 20.13 14.89
CA SER A 242 -29.86 19.97 14.34
C SER A 242 -28.79 20.45 15.32
N PRO A 243 -27.53 19.99 15.19
CA PRO A 243 -26.44 20.56 15.99
C PRO A 243 -26.23 22.06 15.78
N ALA A 244 -26.56 22.61 14.60
CA ALA A 244 -26.44 24.05 14.33
C ALA A 244 -27.38 24.91 15.20
N GLU A 245 -28.54 24.39 15.61
CA GLU A 245 -29.53 25.10 16.45
C GLU A 245 -28.91 25.55 17.79
N HIS A 246 -28.00 24.74 18.34
CA HIS A 246 -27.32 25.01 19.61
C HIS A 246 -25.96 25.71 19.46
N LYS A 247 -25.49 25.93 18.23
CA LYS A 247 -24.25 26.67 17.97
C LYS A 247 -24.52 28.18 17.96
N PRO A 248 -23.56 29.03 18.36
CA PRO A 248 -23.65 30.48 18.17
C PRO A 248 -23.77 30.84 16.69
N ARG A 249 -23.83 32.12 16.36
CA ARG A 249 -23.68 32.54 14.96
C ARG A 249 -22.25 32.24 14.51
N SER A 250 -22.08 31.76 13.29
CA SER A 250 -20.79 31.66 12.62
C SER A 250 -20.26 33.05 12.25
N LYS A 251 -18.96 33.19 12.02
CA LYS A 251 -18.40 34.45 11.51
C LYS A 251 -19.04 34.85 10.19
N LYS A 252 -19.39 33.87 9.34
CA LYS A 252 -20.16 34.11 8.11
C LYS A 252 -21.52 34.77 8.38
N GLU A 253 -22.28 34.25 9.34
CA GLU A 253 -23.58 34.79 9.76
C GLU A 253 -23.46 36.16 10.44
N GLU A 254 -22.46 36.36 11.29
CA GLU A 254 -22.19 37.64 11.96
C GLU A 254 -21.74 38.74 10.99
N LYS A 255 -21.01 38.36 9.93
CA LYS A 255 -20.48 39.27 8.91
C LYS A 255 -21.47 39.57 7.77
N GLY A 256 -22.64 38.92 7.74
CA GLY A 256 -23.69 39.16 6.75
C GLY A 256 -23.30 38.83 5.30
N VAL A 257 -22.32 37.95 5.11
CA VAL A 257 -21.79 37.58 3.79
C VAL A 257 -22.68 36.51 3.16
N PHE A 258 -23.71 36.95 2.45
CA PHE A 258 -24.59 36.12 1.64
C PHE A 258 -24.27 36.35 0.16
N GLY A 259 -23.30 35.58 -0.36
CA GLY A 259 -22.94 35.60 -1.78
C GLY A 259 -23.94 34.81 -2.62
N SER A 260 -24.00 35.04 -3.94
CA SER A 260 -24.96 34.50 -4.93
C SER A 260 -24.93 32.97 -5.14
N ILE A 261 -24.83 32.19 -4.05
CA ILE A 261 -24.83 30.73 -4.01
C ILE A 261 -26.27 30.29 -3.76
N SER A 262 -27.17 30.52 -4.73
CA SER A 262 -28.51 29.90 -4.78
C SER A 262 -29.17 29.69 -3.41
N GLU A 263 -29.29 30.75 -2.60
CA GLU A 263 -29.92 30.69 -1.28
C GLU A 263 -31.45 30.63 -1.40
N THR A 264 -31.96 29.63 -2.10
CA THR A 264 -33.35 29.22 -1.97
C THR A 264 -33.46 28.22 -0.84
N ILE A 265 -33.60 28.75 0.39
CA ILE A 265 -34.28 28.12 1.53
C ILE A 265 -33.78 26.72 1.95
N ASP A 266 -32.46 26.53 2.11
CA ASP A 266 -31.95 25.30 2.72
C ASP A 266 -31.59 25.50 4.20
N GLU A 267 -32.15 24.65 5.07
CA GLU A 267 -31.87 24.69 6.50
C GLU A 267 -30.47 24.13 6.79
N ILE A 268 -29.59 24.93 7.41
CA ILE A 268 -28.26 24.46 7.81
C ILE A 268 -28.40 23.43 8.94
N TRP A 269 -27.82 22.25 8.70
CA TRP A 269 -27.83 21.15 9.67
C TRP A 269 -26.66 21.29 10.65
N ASP A 270 -25.45 21.50 10.17
CA ASP A 270 -24.31 21.76 11.04
C ASP A 270 -23.20 22.55 10.35
N TRP A 271 -22.35 23.21 11.14
CA TRP A 271 -21.19 23.96 10.65
C TRP A 271 -20.01 23.98 11.62
N ALA A 272 -18.80 24.15 11.11
CA ALA A 272 -17.60 24.45 11.91
C ALA A 272 -16.71 25.45 11.18
N GLU A 273 -15.88 26.20 11.91
CA GLU A 273 -14.94 27.16 11.32
C GLU A 273 -13.58 27.14 12.02
N THR A 274 -12.55 27.60 11.32
CA THR A 274 -11.19 27.78 11.83
C THR A 274 -10.48 28.91 11.08
N GLN A 275 -9.46 29.51 11.69
CA GLN A 275 -8.72 30.66 11.15
C GLN A 275 -7.25 30.33 10.89
N GLY A 276 -6.66 31.02 9.93
CA GLY A 276 -5.23 30.95 9.62
C GLY A 276 -4.71 32.24 9.03
N ILE A 277 -3.39 32.33 8.92
CA ILE A 277 -2.67 33.49 8.38
C ILE A 277 -1.82 33.03 7.21
N ALA A 278 -1.74 33.79 6.13
CA ALA A 278 -0.84 33.57 5.01
C ALA A 278 0.21 34.69 4.95
N GLN A 279 1.50 34.35 4.78
CA GLN A 279 2.61 35.30 4.74
C GLN A 279 3.45 35.10 3.48
N ARG A 280 3.94 36.21 2.92
CA ARG A 280 4.73 36.24 1.67
C ARG A 280 6.11 35.63 1.81
N ASP A 281 6.78 35.95 2.92
CA ASP A 281 8.18 35.58 3.13
C ASP A 281 8.33 34.25 3.88
N LYS A 282 7.21 33.55 4.15
CA LYS A 282 7.25 32.22 4.74
C LYS A 282 7.73 31.20 3.69
N PRO A 283 8.83 30.46 3.95
CA PRO A 283 9.27 29.40 3.05
C PRO A 283 8.18 28.34 2.93
N HIS A 284 7.94 27.88 1.70
CA HIS A 284 6.96 26.81 1.49
C HIS A 284 7.44 25.53 2.18
N THR A 285 6.51 24.75 2.72
CA THR A 285 6.83 23.42 3.25
C THR A 285 7.20 22.52 2.06
N ILE A 286 8.43 21.99 2.03
CA ILE A 286 8.90 21.12 0.96
C ILE A 286 8.38 19.71 1.24
N GLU A 287 7.58 19.13 0.33
CA GLU A 287 7.38 17.68 0.30
C GLU A 287 8.75 17.04 0.03
N ILE A 288 9.39 16.44 1.05
CA ILE A 288 10.65 15.73 0.86
C ILE A 288 10.33 14.42 0.10
N PRO A 289 10.76 14.27 -1.16
CA PRO A 289 10.60 13.01 -1.89
C PRO A 289 11.75 12.11 -1.45
N GLU A 290 11.51 11.13 -0.58
CA GLU A 290 12.50 10.07 -0.36
C GLU A 290 12.53 9.13 -1.58
N GLY A 291 13.40 9.43 -2.57
CA GLY A 291 13.58 8.57 -3.76
C GLY A 291 14.60 9.04 -4.83
N LYS A 292 15.91 8.94 -4.50
CA LYS A 292 17.20 8.85 -5.29
C LYS A 292 17.25 9.11 -6.82
N SER A 293 18.26 9.79 -7.39
CA SER A 293 19.66 9.31 -7.71
C SER A 293 20.41 10.36 -8.61
N PRO A 294 21.70 10.26 -9.05
CA PRO A 294 22.91 9.57 -8.57
C PRO A 294 24.20 10.46 -8.46
N ALA A 295 25.22 9.97 -7.73
CA ALA A 295 26.69 10.21 -7.79
C ALA A 295 27.31 11.65 -7.76
N VAL A 296 28.04 11.99 -6.67
CA VAL A 296 29.44 12.51 -6.65
C VAL A 296 30.08 12.18 -5.29
N ILE A 297 31.34 11.75 -5.32
CA ILE A 297 32.24 11.45 -4.19
C ILE A 297 32.73 12.74 -3.53
N GLY A 298 32.70 12.83 -2.18
CA GLY A 298 33.57 13.75 -1.44
C GLY A 298 33.01 14.35 -0.14
N LYS A 299 33.50 13.83 0.99
CA LYS A 299 33.66 14.47 2.32
C LYS A 299 32.41 14.84 3.13
N THR A 300 32.12 13.93 4.07
CA THR A 300 31.78 14.11 5.49
C THR A 300 31.08 15.40 5.94
N LYS A 301 29.81 15.24 6.37
CA LYS A 301 29.35 15.72 7.69
C LYS A 301 28.35 14.72 8.25
N VAL A 302 28.72 14.16 9.40
CA VAL A 302 27.89 13.28 10.22
C VAL A 302 26.81 14.15 10.85
N GLU A 303 25.55 13.89 10.53
CA GLU A 303 24.42 14.24 11.40
C GLU A 303 23.52 13.01 11.54
N LYS A 304 23.25 12.68 12.81
CA LYS A 304 22.59 11.46 13.28
C LYS A 304 21.19 11.33 12.66
N LYS A 305 20.94 10.24 11.91
CA LYS A 305 19.58 9.74 11.69
C LYS A 305 19.23 8.77 12.80
N GLU A 306 18.14 9.09 13.48
CA GLU A 306 17.49 8.34 14.54
C GLU A 306 17.19 6.89 14.13
N GLU A 307 17.35 5.99 15.10
CA GLU A 307 17.14 4.55 14.98
C GLU A 307 15.70 4.23 14.52
N LYS A 308 15.54 3.73 13.29
CA LYS A 308 14.28 3.11 12.84
C LYS A 308 14.06 1.82 13.64
N LYS A 309 12.95 1.78 14.38
CA LYS A 309 12.45 0.58 15.09
C LYS A 309 12.38 -0.61 14.13
N GLY A 310 13.09 -1.67 14.45
CA GLY A 310 13.09 -2.94 13.74
C GLY A 310 11.72 -3.61 13.76
N GLY A 311 11.22 -3.95 12.58
CA GLY A 311 10.03 -4.74 12.35
C GLY A 311 9.83 -4.93 10.84
N CYS A 312 9.43 -6.12 10.42
CA CYS A 312 9.34 -6.43 8.99
C CYS A 312 8.38 -5.53 8.21
N PHE A 313 8.85 -5.01 7.07
CA PHE A 313 8.10 -4.20 6.11
C PHE A 313 6.70 -4.77 5.79
N CYS A 314 6.60 -6.07 5.53
CA CYS A 314 5.34 -6.71 5.16
C CYS A 314 4.37 -6.98 6.33
N LYS A 315 4.75 -6.68 7.57
CA LYS A 315 3.89 -6.79 8.78
C LYS A 315 3.43 -5.43 9.29
N GLN A 316 4.14 -4.38 8.92
CA GLN A 316 3.78 -3.00 9.20
C GLN A 316 2.35 -2.72 8.71
N GLU A 317 1.52 -2.13 9.59
CA GLU A 317 0.09 -1.92 9.34
C GLU A 317 -0.14 -0.99 8.13
N GLU A 318 0.77 -0.04 7.95
CA GLU A 318 0.86 0.89 6.82
C GLU A 318 1.10 0.20 5.47
N ASN A 319 1.64 -1.03 5.48
CA ASN A 319 1.94 -1.83 4.27
C ASN A 319 0.99 -3.01 4.07
N GLN A 320 -0.06 -3.15 4.89
CA GLN A 320 -1.08 -4.17 4.73
C GLN A 320 -2.18 -3.69 3.79
N PHE A 321 -2.55 -4.48 2.78
CA PHE A 321 -3.63 -4.18 1.83
C PHE A 321 -4.43 -5.44 1.49
N TYR A 322 -5.59 -5.31 0.86
CA TYR A 322 -6.45 -6.45 0.52
C TYR A 322 -5.76 -7.35 -0.50
N TRP A 323 -5.92 -8.67 -0.34
CA TRP A 323 -5.22 -9.71 -1.12
C TRP A 323 -3.70 -9.80 -0.90
N SER A 324 -3.15 -9.14 0.11
CA SER A 324 -1.72 -9.18 0.43
C SER A 324 -1.24 -10.57 0.85
N ASP A 325 -2.12 -11.46 1.33
CA ASP A 325 -1.81 -12.86 1.67
C ASP A 325 -1.53 -13.74 0.43
N LYS A 326 -1.94 -13.30 -0.76
CA LYS A 326 -1.72 -14.01 -2.03
C LYS A 326 -0.38 -13.72 -2.68
N LEU A 327 0.39 -12.80 -2.09
CA LEU A 327 1.64 -12.32 -2.63
C LEU A 327 2.82 -12.74 -1.76
N THR A 328 4.01 -12.81 -2.36
CA THR A 328 5.29 -12.82 -1.62
C THR A 328 5.58 -11.42 -1.05
N CYS A 329 6.57 -11.30 -0.16
CA CYS A 329 6.89 -9.99 0.41
C CYS A 329 7.42 -9.01 -0.65
N ASP A 330 8.22 -9.48 -1.61
CA ASP A 330 8.72 -8.64 -2.70
C ASP A 330 7.61 -8.24 -3.68
N GLN A 331 6.65 -9.13 -3.93
CA GLN A 331 5.46 -8.78 -4.71
C GLN A 331 4.63 -7.72 -3.98
N ARG A 332 4.46 -7.82 -2.65
CA ARG A 332 3.76 -6.79 -1.86
C ARG A 332 4.48 -5.44 -1.91
N LYS A 333 5.79 -5.43 -1.71
CA LYS A 333 6.63 -4.23 -1.86
C LYS A 333 6.41 -3.60 -3.24
N LYS A 334 6.46 -4.42 -4.30
CA LYS A 334 6.30 -3.93 -5.66
C LYS A 334 4.91 -3.33 -5.93
N VAL A 335 3.85 -3.94 -5.40
CA VAL A 335 2.49 -3.38 -5.53
C VAL A 335 2.39 -2.03 -4.82
N LEU A 336 2.91 -1.93 -3.59
CA LEU A 336 2.90 -0.68 -2.82
C LEU A 336 3.76 0.40 -3.49
N GLU A 337 4.94 0.07 -3.99
CA GLU A 337 5.82 0.95 -4.77
C GLU A 337 5.07 1.52 -5.98
N VAL A 338 4.47 0.66 -6.81
CA VAL A 338 3.71 1.10 -7.98
C VAL A 338 2.54 2.01 -7.59
N CYS A 339 1.81 1.65 -6.53
CA CYS A 339 0.66 2.45 -6.09
C CYS A 339 1.09 3.78 -5.47
N GLN A 340 2.20 3.81 -4.75
CA GLN A 340 2.80 5.02 -4.20
C GLN A 340 3.26 5.95 -5.31
N GLU A 341 3.90 5.44 -6.36
CA GLU A 341 4.35 6.27 -7.49
C GLU A 341 3.18 6.83 -8.31
N LEU A 342 2.10 6.06 -8.48
CA LEU A 342 0.93 6.50 -9.25
C LEU A 342 0.02 7.44 -8.47
N TRP A 343 -0.20 7.18 -7.18
CA TRP A 343 -1.26 7.84 -6.41
C TRP A 343 -0.79 8.42 -5.07
N GLY A 344 0.51 8.38 -4.78
CA GLY A 344 1.11 8.93 -3.58
C GLY A 344 1.09 7.99 -2.38
N GLU A 345 1.96 8.27 -1.42
CA GLU A 345 2.15 7.49 -0.19
C GLU A 345 0.83 7.32 0.59
N LYS A 346 0.04 8.39 0.70
CA LYS A 346 -1.26 8.39 1.41
C LYS A 346 -2.26 7.39 0.85
N ASN A 347 -2.32 7.25 -0.47
CA ASN A 347 -3.32 6.41 -1.15
C ASN A 347 -2.80 5.01 -1.48
N LYS A 348 -1.50 4.73 -1.29
CA LYS A 348 -0.87 3.50 -1.80
C LYS A 348 -1.56 2.23 -1.33
N LYS A 349 -2.00 2.16 -0.08
CA LYS A 349 -2.65 0.99 0.53
C LYS A 349 -4.05 0.75 -0.02
N GLU A 350 -4.84 1.82 -0.15
CA GLU A 350 -6.19 1.73 -0.72
C GLU A 350 -6.11 1.37 -2.21
N LYS A 351 -5.25 2.06 -2.96
CA LYS A 351 -5.05 1.80 -4.38
C LYS A 351 -4.45 0.41 -4.64
N ALA A 352 -3.57 -0.08 -3.78
CA ALA A 352 -3.12 -1.47 -3.82
C ALA A 352 -4.28 -2.45 -3.64
N SER A 353 -5.16 -2.21 -2.67
CA SER A 353 -6.35 -3.04 -2.44
C SER A 353 -7.30 -3.05 -3.66
N GLN A 354 -7.51 -1.89 -4.29
CA GLN A 354 -8.33 -1.73 -5.49
C GLN A 354 -7.69 -2.43 -6.70
N LEU A 355 -6.40 -2.18 -6.96
CA LEU A 355 -5.66 -2.77 -8.08
C LEU A 355 -5.59 -4.29 -7.96
N MET A 356 -5.33 -4.80 -6.77
CA MET A 356 -5.32 -6.24 -6.52
C MET A 356 -6.70 -6.86 -6.74
N SER A 357 -7.77 -6.19 -6.33
CA SER A 357 -9.13 -6.68 -6.58
C SER A 357 -9.46 -6.75 -8.08
N ILE A 358 -8.95 -5.80 -8.88
CA ILE A 358 -9.05 -5.85 -10.34
C ILE A 358 -8.25 -7.03 -10.89
N MET A 359 -7.00 -7.21 -10.46
CA MET A 359 -6.17 -8.34 -10.90
C MET A 359 -6.79 -9.69 -10.54
N TYR A 360 -7.40 -9.80 -9.36
CA TYR A 360 -8.12 -10.99 -8.93
C TYR A 360 -9.22 -11.36 -9.93
N ILE A 361 -10.04 -10.39 -10.34
CA ILE A 361 -11.15 -10.60 -11.27
C ILE A 361 -10.62 -10.92 -12.68
N GLU A 362 -9.62 -10.19 -13.15
CA GLU A 362 -9.09 -10.30 -14.52
C GLU A 362 -8.27 -11.58 -14.73
N THR A 363 -7.56 -12.05 -13.71
CA THR A 363 -6.75 -13.28 -13.79
C THR A 363 -7.52 -14.55 -13.43
N ASN A 364 -8.85 -14.46 -13.32
CA ASN A 364 -9.70 -15.55 -12.83
C ASN A 364 -9.19 -16.12 -11.50
N LYS A 365 -8.93 -15.22 -10.54
CA LYS A 365 -8.61 -15.50 -9.13
C LYS A 365 -7.19 -16.01 -8.86
N THR A 366 -6.29 -15.95 -9.85
CA THR A 366 -4.95 -16.57 -9.76
C THR A 366 -3.83 -15.60 -9.43
N PHE A 367 -4.00 -14.31 -9.72
CA PHE A 367 -2.90 -13.32 -9.73
C PHE A 367 -1.73 -13.70 -10.63
N SER A 368 -1.96 -14.60 -11.60
CA SER A 368 -0.90 -15.10 -12.47
C SER A 368 -0.55 -14.07 -13.55
N PRO A 369 0.74 -13.68 -13.70
CA PRO A 369 1.17 -12.83 -14.81
C PRO A 369 1.09 -13.54 -16.17
N SER A 370 0.92 -14.87 -16.20
CA SER A 370 0.73 -15.63 -17.44
C SER A 370 -0.74 -15.91 -17.77
N ALA A 371 -1.69 -15.42 -16.97
CA ALA A 371 -3.11 -15.62 -17.19
C ALA A 371 -3.53 -15.17 -18.60
N ASP A 372 -4.25 -16.02 -19.34
CA ASP A 372 -4.70 -15.78 -20.70
C ASP A 372 -6.15 -16.25 -20.82
N ASN A 373 -7.03 -15.40 -21.35
CA ASN A 373 -8.44 -15.73 -21.48
C ASN A 373 -8.80 -16.48 -22.78
N GLY A 374 -7.81 -16.80 -23.62
CA GLY A 374 -8.00 -17.53 -24.88
C GLY A 374 -8.67 -16.72 -25.99
N ILE A 375 -9.02 -15.45 -25.74
CA ILE A 375 -9.74 -14.59 -26.69
C ILE A 375 -9.02 -13.26 -26.97
N GLY A 376 -7.72 -13.19 -26.68
CA GLY A 376 -6.89 -12.06 -27.09
C GLY A 376 -6.43 -11.14 -25.96
N PHE A 377 -6.55 -11.55 -24.69
CA PHE A 377 -6.10 -10.77 -23.55
C PHE A 377 -5.22 -11.62 -22.61
N SER A 378 -4.17 -11.02 -22.07
CA SER A 378 -3.17 -11.74 -21.25
C SER A 378 -2.55 -10.86 -20.15
N GLY A 379 -2.13 -11.47 -19.05
CA GLY A 379 -1.45 -10.81 -17.93
C GLY A 379 -2.35 -10.40 -16.77
N LEU A 380 -1.75 -9.74 -15.78
CA LEU A 380 -2.34 -9.35 -14.49
C LEU A 380 -3.59 -8.48 -14.63
N ILE A 381 -3.65 -7.65 -15.67
CA ILE A 381 -4.82 -6.82 -15.99
C ILE A 381 -5.41 -7.17 -17.36
N GLN A 382 -5.11 -8.36 -17.91
CA GLN A 382 -5.61 -8.82 -19.21
C GLN A 382 -5.38 -7.79 -20.33
N PHE A 383 -4.12 -7.46 -20.62
CA PHE A 383 -3.77 -6.60 -21.75
C PHE A 383 -4.22 -7.22 -23.08
N ASN A 384 -4.85 -6.44 -23.95
CA ASN A 384 -4.97 -6.78 -25.37
C ASN A 384 -3.70 -6.37 -26.16
N ASP A 385 -3.64 -6.72 -27.44
CA ASP A 385 -2.47 -6.42 -28.30
C ASP A 385 -2.18 -4.92 -28.41
N ALA A 386 -3.21 -4.08 -28.51
CA ALA A 386 -3.04 -2.63 -28.59
C ALA A 386 -2.50 -2.03 -27.28
N ALA A 387 -3.02 -2.49 -26.13
CA ALA A 387 -2.59 -2.06 -24.81
C ALA A 387 -1.14 -2.48 -24.54
N ALA A 388 -0.78 -3.74 -24.83
CA ALA A 388 0.58 -4.26 -24.70
C ALA A 388 1.57 -3.46 -25.57
N LYS A 389 1.23 -3.22 -26.85
CA LYS A 389 2.03 -2.38 -27.74
C LYS A 389 2.16 -0.95 -27.20
N GLY A 390 1.08 -0.40 -26.65
CA GLY A 390 1.06 0.94 -26.08
C GLY A 390 2.04 1.12 -24.90
N VAL A 391 2.37 0.06 -24.16
CA VAL A 391 3.36 0.08 -23.08
C VAL A 391 4.71 -0.52 -23.51
N GLY A 392 4.95 -0.64 -24.82
CA GLY A 392 6.24 -1.03 -25.39
C GLY A 392 6.55 -2.53 -25.33
N THR A 393 5.55 -3.41 -25.32
CA THR A 393 5.74 -4.87 -25.28
C THR A 393 4.71 -5.61 -26.13
N THR A 394 4.65 -6.94 -26.02
CA THR A 394 3.64 -7.81 -26.63
C THR A 394 2.99 -8.71 -25.57
N ARG A 395 1.79 -9.24 -25.86
CA ARG A 395 1.16 -10.23 -24.95
C ARG A 395 2.00 -11.48 -24.76
N ALA A 396 2.73 -11.92 -25.79
CA ALA A 396 3.63 -13.06 -25.70
C ALA A 396 4.76 -12.82 -24.69
N GLU A 397 5.33 -11.63 -24.69
CA GLU A 397 6.37 -11.26 -23.72
C GLU A 397 5.79 -11.02 -22.32
N LEU A 398 4.63 -10.38 -22.20
CA LEU A 398 3.94 -10.23 -20.92
C LEU A 398 3.76 -11.58 -20.22
N LYS A 399 3.32 -12.62 -20.93
CA LYS A 399 3.12 -13.97 -20.35
C LYS A 399 4.39 -14.64 -19.82
N LYS A 400 5.57 -14.24 -20.30
CA LYS A 400 6.87 -14.76 -19.84
C LYS A 400 7.39 -13.98 -18.63
N MET A 401 6.78 -12.84 -18.29
CA MET A 401 7.25 -12.00 -17.19
C MET A 401 6.82 -12.56 -15.83
N THR A 402 7.67 -12.31 -14.83
CA THR A 402 7.29 -12.48 -13.44
C THR A 402 6.27 -11.41 -13.04
N PHE A 403 5.55 -11.65 -11.94
CA PHE A 403 4.61 -10.69 -11.36
C PHE A 403 5.27 -9.31 -11.19
N ILE A 404 6.45 -9.26 -10.57
CA ILE A 404 7.18 -8.02 -10.27
C ILE A 404 7.54 -7.26 -11.56
N LYS A 405 8.05 -7.95 -12.59
CA LYS A 405 8.37 -7.31 -13.87
C LYS A 405 7.11 -6.80 -14.57
N GLN A 406 6.03 -7.58 -14.54
CA GLN A 406 4.79 -7.18 -15.21
C GLN A 406 4.11 -5.99 -14.53
N MET A 407 4.31 -5.80 -13.23
CA MET A 407 3.84 -4.61 -12.50
C MET A 407 4.41 -3.30 -13.04
N ASP A 408 5.60 -3.29 -13.64
CA ASP A 408 6.14 -2.09 -14.30
C ASP A 408 5.31 -1.69 -15.54
N TYR A 409 4.81 -2.69 -16.29
CA TYR A 409 3.94 -2.46 -17.44
C TYR A 409 2.51 -2.08 -17.01
N VAL A 410 2.03 -2.65 -15.90
CA VAL A 410 0.78 -2.19 -15.26
C VAL A 410 0.90 -0.73 -14.86
N LYS A 411 2.01 -0.33 -14.22
CA LYS A 411 2.28 1.07 -13.88
C LYS A 411 2.26 1.96 -15.12
N ALA A 412 3.02 1.60 -16.16
CA ALA A 412 3.09 2.36 -17.41
C ALA A 412 1.72 2.51 -18.10
N TYR A 413 0.85 1.50 -17.98
CA TYR A 413 -0.50 1.54 -18.52
C TYR A 413 -1.38 2.54 -17.76
N PHE A 414 -1.41 2.46 -16.44
CA PHE A 414 -2.22 3.32 -15.57
C PHE A 414 -1.73 4.77 -15.55
N MET A 415 -0.41 4.99 -15.63
CA MET A 415 0.21 6.33 -15.59
C MET A 415 -0.38 7.29 -16.63
N LYS A 416 -0.73 6.78 -17.82
CA LYS A 416 -1.23 7.59 -18.93
C LYS A 416 -2.53 8.33 -18.65
N ARG A 417 -3.36 7.80 -17.74
CA ARG A 417 -4.71 8.30 -17.44
C ARG A 417 -4.99 8.39 -15.95
N LYS A 418 -3.94 8.36 -15.11
CA LYS A 418 -4.06 8.21 -13.65
C LYS A 418 -4.95 9.28 -13.01
N ASP A 419 -4.93 10.50 -13.55
CA ASP A 419 -5.66 11.66 -13.01
C ASP A 419 -7.16 11.60 -13.32
N GLU A 420 -7.59 10.70 -14.21
CA GLU A 420 -9.00 10.43 -14.51
C GLU A 420 -9.59 9.32 -13.60
N LEU A 421 -8.75 8.62 -12.83
CA LEU A 421 -9.11 7.41 -12.06
C LEU A 421 -9.58 7.72 -10.64
N ASN A 422 -10.71 8.41 -10.55
CA ASN A 422 -11.27 8.90 -9.29
C ASN A 422 -11.90 7.79 -8.42
N THR A 423 -12.36 6.70 -9.02
CA THR A 423 -12.97 5.56 -8.33
C THR A 423 -12.29 4.24 -8.66
N MET A 424 -12.52 3.20 -7.85
CA MET A 424 -12.13 1.83 -8.21
C MET A 424 -12.79 1.39 -9.53
N THR A 425 -14.02 1.83 -9.78
CA THR A 425 -14.72 1.55 -11.03
C THR A 425 -14.01 2.20 -12.21
N ASP A 426 -13.52 3.45 -12.10
CA ASP A 426 -12.74 4.09 -13.16
C ASP A 426 -11.44 3.33 -13.45
N MET A 427 -10.76 2.82 -12.41
CA MET A 427 -9.59 1.95 -12.59
C MET A 427 -9.93 0.68 -13.38
N TYR A 428 -11.09 0.08 -13.09
CA TYR A 428 -11.55 -1.10 -13.82
C TYR A 428 -12.01 -0.79 -15.24
N LEU A 429 -12.68 0.34 -15.45
CA LEU A 429 -13.07 0.81 -16.79
C LEU A 429 -11.86 1.09 -17.65
N LEU A 430 -10.74 1.56 -17.09
CA LEU A 430 -9.51 1.70 -17.86
C LEU A 430 -9.03 0.35 -18.43
N VAL A 431 -9.27 -0.75 -17.73
CA VAL A 431 -8.93 -2.10 -18.18
C VAL A 431 -9.98 -2.65 -19.16
N MET A 432 -11.25 -2.55 -18.80
CA MET A 432 -12.36 -3.20 -19.52
C MET A 432 -12.91 -2.37 -20.69
N LYS A 433 -13.11 -1.06 -20.48
CA LYS A 433 -13.81 -0.16 -21.40
C LYS A 433 -13.27 1.27 -21.29
N PRO A 434 -12.07 1.56 -21.86
CA PRO A 434 -11.39 2.83 -21.63
C PRO A 434 -12.19 4.08 -21.99
N SER A 435 -13.10 4.01 -22.97
CA SER A 435 -13.98 5.12 -23.36
C SER A 435 -14.97 5.56 -22.28
N ALA A 436 -15.21 4.73 -21.26
CA ALA A 436 -16.12 5.01 -20.16
C ALA A 436 -15.42 5.53 -18.88
N VAL A 437 -14.08 5.63 -18.87
CA VAL A 437 -13.33 6.19 -17.73
C VAL A 437 -13.81 7.61 -17.39
N GLY A 438 -13.92 7.92 -16.11
CA GLY A 438 -14.48 9.17 -15.59
C GLY A 438 -15.98 9.10 -15.31
N LYS A 439 -16.65 7.99 -15.70
CA LYS A 439 -18.07 7.73 -15.41
C LYS A 439 -18.29 6.86 -14.16
N GLY A 440 -17.24 6.45 -13.44
CA GLY A 440 -17.35 5.57 -12.29
C GLY A 440 -18.23 6.07 -11.13
N ASN A 441 -18.50 7.38 -11.07
CA ASN A 441 -19.41 7.99 -10.09
C ASN A 441 -20.89 8.08 -10.54
N ASP A 442 -21.20 7.71 -11.79
CA ASP A 442 -22.56 7.75 -12.33
C ASP A 442 -23.15 6.33 -12.38
N PRO A 443 -23.89 5.89 -11.34
CA PRO A 443 -24.36 4.50 -11.25
C PRO A 443 -25.28 4.08 -12.40
N ASN A 444 -25.94 5.02 -13.07
CA ASN A 444 -26.90 4.74 -14.14
C ASN A 444 -26.28 4.80 -15.54
N TYR A 445 -25.01 5.17 -15.66
CA TYR A 445 -24.33 5.21 -16.94
C TYR A 445 -24.25 3.80 -17.54
N ALA A 446 -24.78 3.62 -18.75
CA ALA A 446 -24.75 2.37 -19.49
C ALA A 446 -23.40 2.18 -20.18
N VAL A 447 -22.56 1.30 -19.63
CA VAL A 447 -21.24 0.94 -20.17
C VAL A 447 -21.38 0.06 -21.41
N PHE A 448 -22.37 -0.83 -21.38
CA PHE A 448 -22.83 -1.63 -22.51
C PHE A 448 -24.33 -1.45 -22.70
N ASP A 449 -24.79 -1.38 -23.94
CA ASP A 449 -26.19 -1.16 -24.28
C ASP A 449 -26.51 -1.86 -25.61
N GLU A 450 -27.23 -2.97 -25.56
CA GLU A 450 -27.58 -3.72 -26.77
C GLU A 450 -28.53 -3.00 -27.72
N SER A 451 -29.25 -2.00 -27.23
CA SER A 451 -30.29 -1.29 -27.97
C SER A 451 -29.75 -0.32 -29.03
N ILE A 452 -28.48 0.08 -28.92
CA ILE A 452 -27.87 1.03 -29.86
C ILE A 452 -27.66 0.41 -31.25
N SER A 453 -27.62 1.23 -32.29
CA SER A 453 -27.28 0.81 -33.65
C SER A 453 -25.75 0.85 -33.89
N VAL A 454 -25.28 0.05 -34.84
CA VAL A 454 -23.90 0.11 -35.35
C VAL A 454 -23.93 0.33 -36.87
N PRO A 455 -22.92 1.00 -37.45
CA PRO A 455 -22.94 1.40 -38.86
C PRO A 455 -23.16 0.28 -39.88
N ASP A 456 -22.67 -0.94 -39.62
CA ASP A 456 -22.77 -2.08 -40.53
C ASP A 456 -23.82 -3.12 -40.11
N GLY A 457 -24.74 -2.75 -39.22
CA GLY A 457 -25.83 -3.61 -38.76
C GLY A 457 -25.35 -4.90 -38.10
N ASP A 458 -25.68 -6.04 -38.72
CA ASP A 458 -25.33 -7.37 -38.24
C ASP A 458 -23.93 -7.84 -38.69
N GLY A 459 -23.23 -7.04 -39.50
CA GLY A 459 -21.90 -7.33 -40.03
C GLY A 459 -21.87 -8.31 -41.20
N SER A 460 -23.02 -8.72 -41.74
CA SER A 460 -23.11 -9.70 -42.85
C SER A 460 -22.39 -9.26 -44.12
N LYS A 461 -22.32 -7.95 -44.36
CA LYS A 461 -21.61 -7.34 -45.50
C LYS A 461 -20.16 -6.93 -45.20
N THR A 462 -19.72 -7.08 -43.95
CA THR A 462 -18.38 -6.70 -43.49
C THR A 462 -17.49 -7.92 -43.47
N ASN A 463 -16.27 -7.87 -44.03
CA ASN A 463 -15.37 -9.01 -44.02
C ASN A 463 -14.90 -9.39 -42.59
N ALA A 464 -14.45 -10.64 -42.40
CA ALA A 464 -14.11 -11.17 -41.07
C ALA A 464 -13.01 -10.39 -40.34
N ALA A 465 -11.96 -9.97 -41.06
CA ALA A 465 -10.86 -9.20 -40.46
C ALA A 465 -11.35 -7.84 -39.96
N GLN A 466 -12.17 -7.15 -40.74
CA GLN A 466 -12.74 -5.86 -40.36
C GLN A 466 -13.71 -6.00 -39.18
N ARG A 467 -14.50 -7.07 -39.10
CA ARG A 467 -15.36 -7.32 -37.92
C ARG A 467 -14.55 -7.48 -36.64
N GLN A 468 -13.38 -8.12 -36.71
CA GLN A 468 -12.50 -8.28 -35.55
C GLN A 468 -11.87 -6.95 -35.11
N ILE A 469 -11.69 -6.00 -36.03
CA ILE A 469 -11.29 -4.63 -35.71
C ILE A 469 -12.46 -3.85 -35.10
N ASN A 470 -13.63 -3.92 -35.74
CA ASN A 470 -14.83 -3.17 -35.35
C ASN A 470 -15.29 -3.52 -33.93
N ILE A 471 -15.31 -4.81 -33.56
CA ILE A 471 -15.84 -5.27 -32.27
C ILE A 471 -15.15 -4.63 -31.05
N ASN A 472 -13.93 -4.12 -31.22
CA ASN A 472 -13.14 -3.46 -30.18
C ASN A 472 -13.24 -1.92 -30.19
N ARG A 473 -14.11 -1.34 -31.03
CA ARG A 473 -14.28 0.11 -31.21
C ARG A 473 -15.72 0.53 -30.94
N GLU A 474 -15.90 1.81 -30.61
CA GLU A 474 -17.24 2.39 -30.55
C GLU A 474 -17.87 2.47 -31.96
N PRO A 475 -19.19 2.23 -32.11
CA PRO A 475 -20.15 1.82 -31.07
C PRO A 475 -20.26 0.30 -30.83
N TRP A 476 -19.57 -0.55 -31.61
CA TRP A 476 -19.70 -2.02 -31.55
C TRP A 476 -19.38 -2.60 -30.16
N VAL A 477 -18.32 -2.14 -29.50
CA VAL A 477 -17.94 -2.61 -28.16
C VAL A 477 -19.04 -2.31 -27.13
N THR A 478 -19.75 -1.19 -27.27
CA THR A 478 -20.92 -0.85 -26.44
C THR A 478 -22.09 -1.76 -26.75
N LYS A 479 -22.41 -1.97 -28.03
CA LYS A 479 -23.54 -2.82 -28.45
C LYS A 479 -23.38 -4.29 -28.06
N TYR A 480 -22.20 -4.86 -28.27
CA TYR A 480 -21.98 -6.30 -28.17
C TYR A 480 -21.35 -6.74 -26.83
N GLY A 481 -21.00 -5.79 -25.95
CA GLY A 481 -20.33 -6.06 -24.67
C GLY A 481 -21.23 -6.68 -23.60
N TYR A 482 -22.52 -6.34 -23.55
CA TYR A 482 -23.47 -6.78 -22.52
C TYR A 482 -23.50 -8.31 -22.32
N SER A 483 -24.03 -9.06 -23.29
CA SER A 483 -24.08 -10.54 -23.23
C SER A 483 -22.71 -11.23 -23.29
N SER A 484 -21.64 -10.50 -23.64
CA SER A 484 -20.28 -11.01 -23.65
C SER A 484 -19.62 -10.96 -22.28
N ASN A 485 -20.22 -10.25 -21.32
CA ASN A 485 -19.72 -10.13 -19.95
C ASN A 485 -20.79 -10.60 -18.93
N PRO A 486 -21.12 -11.91 -18.92
CA PRO A 486 -22.22 -12.44 -18.11
C PRO A 486 -22.05 -12.27 -16.60
N LYS A 487 -20.84 -11.94 -16.13
CA LYS A 487 -20.55 -11.67 -14.72
C LYS A 487 -21.29 -10.42 -14.19
N PHE A 488 -21.58 -9.45 -15.05
CA PHE A 488 -22.29 -8.23 -14.69
C PHE A 488 -23.81 -8.32 -14.84
N LEU A 489 -24.33 -9.50 -15.19
CA LEU A 489 -25.77 -9.73 -15.27
C LEU A 489 -26.29 -10.03 -13.86
N THR A 490 -26.70 -8.98 -13.15
CA THR A 490 -27.08 -9.03 -11.74
C THR A 490 -28.59 -9.07 -11.53
N GLU A 491 -29.38 -8.74 -12.55
CA GLU A 491 -30.82 -8.66 -12.46
C GLU A 491 -31.49 -10.05 -12.46
N LYS A 492 -32.63 -10.18 -11.79
CA LYS A 492 -33.36 -11.44 -11.70
C LYS A 492 -33.88 -11.85 -13.09
N GLY A 493 -33.52 -13.06 -13.54
CA GLY A 493 -33.89 -13.59 -14.86
C GLY A 493 -32.89 -13.26 -15.97
N GLU A 494 -31.93 -12.36 -15.70
CA GLU A 494 -30.98 -11.89 -16.72
C GLU A 494 -29.98 -12.97 -17.16
N LYS A 495 -29.69 -13.94 -16.28
CA LYS A 495 -28.80 -15.07 -16.58
C LYS A 495 -29.45 -16.13 -17.46
N GLU A 496 -30.75 -16.03 -17.76
CA GLU A 496 -31.44 -16.93 -18.67
C GLU A 496 -30.88 -16.79 -20.09
N LYS A 497 -30.63 -17.92 -20.75
CA LYS A 497 -30.03 -17.92 -22.08
C LYS A 497 -31.09 -17.76 -23.16
N ARG A 498 -30.79 -16.92 -24.14
CA ARG A 498 -31.58 -16.73 -25.36
C ARG A 498 -30.74 -16.91 -26.62
N LYS A 499 -31.43 -17.15 -27.73
CA LYS A 499 -30.81 -17.17 -29.06
C LYS A 499 -30.39 -15.74 -29.44
N LYS A 500 -29.09 -15.53 -29.65
CA LYS A 500 -28.51 -14.21 -29.95
C LYS A 500 -27.53 -14.29 -31.12
N TRP A 501 -27.60 -13.32 -32.02
CA TRP A 501 -26.63 -13.15 -33.12
C TRP A 501 -25.26 -12.72 -32.61
N VAL A 502 -24.20 -13.40 -33.07
CA VAL A 502 -22.81 -13.11 -32.70
C VAL A 502 -22.08 -12.47 -33.87
N TYR A 503 -21.84 -11.16 -33.76
CA TYR A 503 -21.27 -10.31 -34.81
C TYR A 503 -19.96 -10.84 -35.41
N THR A 504 -19.00 -11.30 -34.60
CA THR A 504 -17.71 -11.75 -35.16
C THR A 504 -17.84 -13.08 -35.92
N ARG A 505 -18.62 -14.01 -35.38
CA ARG A 505 -18.80 -15.39 -35.89
C ARG A 505 -19.94 -15.57 -36.89
N GLN A 506 -20.78 -14.55 -37.08
CA GLN A 506 -21.90 -14.55 -38.03
C GLN A 506 -22.82 -15.77 -37.88
N LYS A 507 -23.15 -16.10 -36.62
CA LYS A 507 -24.08 -17.19 -36.29
C LYS A 507 -24.86 -16.88 -35.02
N TYR A 508 -25.99 -17.57 -34.86
CA TYR A 508 -26.75 -17.53 -33.61
C TYR A 508 -26.12 -18.45 -32.57
N GLU A 509 -26.04 -17.96 -31.33
CA GLU A 509 -25.57 -18.72 -30.17
C GLU A 509 -26.52 -18.54 -28.98
N SER A 510 -26.49 -19.50 -28.07
CA SER A 510 -27.20 -19.40 -26.79
C SER A 510 -26.39 -18.54 -25.83
N ARG A 511 -26.85 -17.33 -25.53
CA ARG A 511 -26.18 -16.36 -24.65
C ARG A 511 -27.13 -15.80 -23.59
N PRO A 512 -26.66 -15.53 -22.36
CA PRO A 512 -27.47 -14.90 -21.33
C PRO A 512 -27.73 -13.42 -21.61
N GLY A 513 -28.72 -12.85 -20.94
CA GLY A 513 -29.07 -11.42 -20.95
C GLY A 513 -30.43 -11.13 -21.58
N PHE A 514 -31.04 -10.00 -21.21
CA PHE A 514 -32.30 -9.54 -21.81
C PHE A 514 -32.13 -9.02 -23.25
N ILE A 515 -33.23 -8.99 -24.01
CA ILE A 515 -33.26 -8.32 -25.31
C ILE A 515 -33.15 -6.81 -25.06
N GLY A 516 -32.13 -6.17 -25.65
CA GLY A 516 -31.87 -4.74 -25.42
C GLY A 516 -31.32 -4.42 -24.02
N GLY A 517 -30.83 -5.44 -23.30
CA GLY A 517 -30.25 -5.28 -21.97
C GLY A 517 -29.01 -4.38 -21.95
N LYS A 518 -28.72 -3.86 -20.76
CA LYS A 518 -27.65 -2.91 -20.51
C LYS A 518 -26.81 -3.37 -19.33
N THR A 519 -25.53 -3.03 -19.34
CA THR A 519 -24.67 -3.12 -18.15
C THR A 519 -24.37 -1.72 -17.68
N THR A 520 -24.72 -1.41 -16.45
CA THR A 520 -24.52 -0.11 -15.81
C THR A 520 -23.30 -0.09 -14.91
N ILE A 521 -22.83 1.11 -14.57
CA ILE A 521 -21.77 1.32 -13.58
C ILE A 521 -22.14 0.70 -12.24
N LYS A 522 -23.40 0.78 -11.81
CA LYS A 522 -23.86 0.17 -10.55
C LYS A 522 -23.58 -1.33 -10.49
N GLU A 523 -23.84 -2.05 -11.58
CA GLU A 523 -23.66 -3.51 -11.63
C GLU A 523 -22.19 -3.89 -11.66
N ILE A 524 -21.39 -3.12 -12.40
CA ILE A 524 -19.93 -3.29 -12.42
C ILE A 524 -19.35 -3.01 -11.03
N GLU A 525 -19.73 -1.90 -10.40
CA GLU A 525 -19.28 -1.53 -9.06
C GLU A 525 -19.69 -2.59 -8.02
N GLN A 526 -20.90 -3.14 -8.12
CA GLN A 526 -21.38 -4.20 -7.26
C GLN A 526 -20.49 -5.45 -7.38
N VAL A 527 -20.22 -5.94 -8.59
CA VAL A 527 -19.34 -7.10 -8.80
C VAL A 527 -17.92 -6.82 -8.31
N LEU A 528 -17.38 -5.65 -8.60
CA LEU A 528 -16.04 -5.25 -8.15
C LEU A 528 -15.92 -5.24 -6.62
N LYS A 529 -16.95 -4.77 -5.93
CA LYS A 529 -17.00 -4.75 -4.46
C LYS A 529 -17.21 -6.14 -3.89
N ASP A 530 -18.21 -6.87 -4.35
CA ASP A 530 -18.65 -8.13 -3.75
C ASP A 530 -17.64 -9.26 -4.03
N GLU A 531 -17.17 -9.39 -5.28
CA GLU A 531 -16.27 -10.47 -5.67
C GLU A 531 -14.79 -10.13 -5.48
N GLY A 532 -14.43 -8.84 -5.51
CA GLY A 532 -13.06 -8.37 -5.41
C GLY A 532 -12.73 -7.74 -4.06
N PHE A 533 -13.27 -6.56 -3.81
CA PHE A 533 -12.79 -5.69 -2.72
C PHE A 533 -13.17 -6.20 -1.33
N TYR A 534 -14.46 -6.47 -1.07
CA TYR A 534 -14.92 -6.94 0.24
C TYR A 534 -14.44 -8.35 0.56
N LEU A 535 -14.36 -9.22 -0.46
CA LEU A 535 -13.76 -10.54 -0.29
C LEU A 535 -12.28 -10.42 0.10
N GLY A 536 -11.54 -9.52 -0.56
CA GLY A 536 -10.12 -9.24 -0.28
C GLY A 536 -9.82 -8.73 1.12
N LYS A 537 -10.81 -8.16 1.83
CA LYS A 537 -10.66 -7.72 3.23
C LYS A 537 -10.26 -8.86 4.17
N ASN A 538 -10.67 -10.08 3.87
CA ASN A 538 -10.32 -11.27 4.65
C ASN A 538 -8.94 -11.84 4.28
N HIS A 539 -8.30 -11.29 3.25
CA HIS A 539 -7.06 -11.75 2.64
C HIS A 539 -5.91 -10.79 2.96
N ILE A 540 -5.67 -10.59 4.25
CA ILE A 540 -4.56 -9.79 4.78
C ILE A 540 -3.41 -10.70 5.17
N PHE A 541 -2.20 -10.35 4.77
CA PHE A 541 -1.01 -11.12 5.12
C PHE A 541 -0.79 -11.15 6.63
N LYS A 542 -0.94 -12.35 7.22
CA LYS A 542 -0.64 -12.62 8.64
C LYS A 542 0.58 -13.54 8.81
N GLY A 543 1.27 -13.86 7.72
CA GLY A 543 2.37 -14.82 7.68
C GLY A 543 3.67 -14.32 8.31
N LYS A 544 4.67 -15.20 8.35
CA LYS A 544 6.03 -14.83 8.76
C LYS A 544 6.69 -13.97 7.69
N CYS A 545 7.35 -12.94 8.16
CA CYS A 545 7.83 -11.84 7.34
C CYS A 545 9.27 -12.12 6.92
N ILE A 546 9.58 -12.06 5.62
CA ILE A 546 10.90 -12.44 5.10
C ILE A 546 11.92 -11.28 5.18
N ASP A 547 11.58 -10.14 5.81
CA ASP A 547 12.51 -9.00 5.98
C ASP A 547 13.00 -8.77 7.42
N GLU A 548 12.78 -9.72 8.32
CA GLU A 548 13.67 -9.81 9.48
C GLU A 548 14.91 -10.56 9.00
N LYS A 549 16.08 -9.91 9.07
CA LYS A 549 17.32 -10.66 9.31
C LYS A 549 16.99 -11.59 10.47
N GLU A 550 16.78 -12.84 10.13
CA GLU A 550 16.27 -13.85 11.02
C GLU A 550 17.39 -14.12 12.03
N ILE A 551 17.41 -13.39 13.15
CA ILE A 551 17.97 -13.98 14.38
C ILE A 551 16.96 -15.08 14.74
N ILE A 552 17.14 -16.23 14.09
CA ILE A 552 16.48 -17.48 14.42
C ILE A 552 16.97 -17.85 15.81
N SER A 553 16.24 -17.45 16.84
CA SER A 553 16.34 -18.14 18.12
C SER A 553 15.70 -19.52 17.95
N ASN A 554 16.56 -20.46 17.53
CA ASN A 554 16.57 -21.89 17.83
C ASN A 554 15.26 -22.68 17.70
N ASN A 555 15.04 -23.21 16.49
CA ASN A 555 14.75 -24.64 16.28
C ASN A 555 14.92 -25.09 14.81
N LYS A 556 15.84 -24.50 14.04
CA LYS A 556 16.24 -25.08 12.75
C LYS A 556 17.31 -26.15 13.02
N GLU A 557 17.16 -27.33 12.44
CA GLU A 557 18.10 -28.46 12.50
C GLU A 557 19.23 -28.32 11.45
N ARG A 558 19.52 -27.10 10.99
CA ARG A 558 20.53 -26.82 9.95
C ARG A 558 21.10 -25.41 10.00
N ALA A 559 22.30 -25.25 9.46
CA ALA A 559 22.97 -23.95 9.35
C ALA A 559 22.28 -22.98 8.37
N PRO A 560 22.38 -21.66 8.57
CA PRO A 560 21.63 -20.66 7.78
C PRO A 560 21.88 -20.71 6.28
N TRP A 561 23.12 -20.97 5.84
CA TRP A 561 23.46 -21.03 4.42
C TRP A 561 22.90 -22.27 3.71
N VAL A 562 22.41 -23.27 4.45
CA VAL A 562 21.70 -24.42 3.89
C VAL A 562 20.34 -24.00 3.35
N ASP A 563 19.66 -23.05 4.00
CA ASP A 563 18.37 -22.51 3.51
C ASP A 563 18.58 -21.82 2.16
N VAL A 564 19.60 -20.98 2.04
CA VAL A 564 19.96 -20.31 0.77
C VAL A 564 20.28 -21.32 -0.33
N ALA A 565 21.02 -22.38 0.00
CA ALA A 565 21.35 -23.42 -0.96
C ALA A 565 20.10 -24.14 -1.48
N PHE A 566 19.13 -24.46 -0.60
CA PHE A 566 17.86 -25.08 -1.00
C PHE A 566 16.96 -24.12 -1.79
N GLU A 567 16.96 -22.82 -1.48
CA GLU A 567 16.22 -21.82 -2.27
C GLU A 567 16.74 -21.74 -3.71
N GLU A 568 18.07 -21.71 -3.90
CA GLU A 568 18.64 -21.75 -5.25
C GLU A 568 18.41 -23.11 -5.93
N PHE A 569 18.47 -24.21 -5.18
CA PHE A 569 18.13 -25.54 -5.71
C PHE A 569 16.69 -25.60 -6.24
N GLU A 570 15.70 -25.20 -5.44
CA GLU A 570 14.29 -25.25 -5.85
C GLU A 570 13.99 -24.29 -7.01
N LYS A 571 14.61 -23.12 -7.02
CA LYS A 571 14.43 -22.14 -8.09
C LYS A 571 14.98 -22.61 -9.44
N TYR A 572 16.08 -23.35 -9.45
CA TYR A 572 16.77 -23.79 -10.67
C TYR A 572 16.71 -25.31 -10.86
N LYS A 573 15.81 -25.99 -10.14
CA LYS A 573 15.66 -27.45 -10.16
C LYS A 573 15.42 -27.95 -11.57
N GLY A 574 16.22 -28.92 -11.99
CA GLY A 574 16.14 -29.52 -13.32
C GLY A 574 16.72 -28.67 -14.46
N ILE A 575 17.17 -27.44 -14.20
CA ILE A 575 17.76 -26.54 -15.21
C ILE A 575 19.28 -26.75 -15.24
N THR A 576 19.86 -26.89 -16.43
CA THR A 576 21.31 -27.05 -16.60
C THR A 576 22.01 -25.70 -16.72
N GLU A 577 23.32 -25.67 -16.46
CA GLU A 577 24.16 -24.47 -16.53
C GLU A 577 24.15 -23.77 -17.90
N LYS A 578 23.73 -24.48 -18.96
CA LYS A 578 23.64 -23.95 -20.32
C LYS A 578 22.31 -23.27 -20.61
N GLU A 579 21.32 -23.46 -19.72
CA GLU A 579 19.94 -23.01 -19.90
C GLU A 579 19.63 -21.81 -19.01
N SER A 580 18.86 -20.87 -19.55
CA SER A 580 18.33 -19.77 -18.77
C SER A 580 17.18 -20.26 -17.87
N PRO A 581 17.04 -19.77 -16.63
CA PRO A 581 17.77 -18.64 -16.06
C PRO A 581 19.03 -19.00 -15.26
N LEU A 582 19.42 -20.29 -15.19
CA LEU A 582 20.59 -20.70 -14.39
C LEU A 582 21.90 -20.19 -15.00
N LYS A 583 22.00 -20.19 -16.33
CA LYS A 583 23.16 -19.67 -17.07
C LYS A 583 23.51 -18.24 -16.66
N GLU A 584 22.52 -17.34 -16.63
CA GLU A 584 22.72 -15.94 -16.22
C GLU A 584 23.00 -15.84 -14.72
N ARG A 585 22.36 -16.69 -13.92
CA ARG A 585 22.58 -16.75 -12.47
C ARG A 585 24.02 -17.12 -12.12
N ILE A 586 24.64 -18.05 -12.85
CA ILE A 586 26.04 -18.42 -12.62
C ILE A 586 26.98 -17.23 -12.86
N SER A 587 26.68 -16.38 -13.85
CA SER A 587 27.42 -15.12 -14.04
C SER A 587 27.28 -14.16 -12.85
N GLU A 588 26.13 -14.14 -12.16
CA GLU A 588 25.95 -13.39 -10.92
C GLU A 588 26.80 -13.95 -9.77
N TYR A 589 26.89 -15.29 -9.64
CA TYR A 589 27.77 -15.92 -8.65
C TYR A 589 29.22 -15.48 -8.83
N PHE A 590 29.72 -15.53 -10.07
CA PHE A 590 31.09 -15.09 -10.39
C PHE A 590 31.30 -13.59 -10.16
N LYS A 591 30.32 -12.76 -10.49
CA LYS A 591 30.38 -11.31 -10.24
C LYS A 591 30.48 -11.01 -8.74
N LEU A 592 29.71 -11.70 -7.91
CA LEU A 592 29.75 -11.54 -6.46
C LEU A 592 31.10 -12.00 -5.88
N SER A 593 31.66 -13.06 -6.44
CA SER A 593 32.99 -13.60 -6.16
C SER A 593 34.17 -12.76 -6.68
N GLY A 594 33.92 -11.57 -7.24
CA GLY A 594 34.98 -10.70 -7.77
C GLY A 594 35.63 -11.19 -9.07
N SER A 595 35.02 -12.15 -9.77
CA SER A 595 35.52 -12.75 -11.01
C SER A 595 34.54 -12.62 -12.19
N PRO A 596 34.09 -11.41 -12.55
CA PRO A 596 33.00 -11.19 -13.51
C PRO A 596 33.31 -11.62 -14.97
N SER A 597 34.56 -11.94 -15.28
CA SER A 597 34.97 -12.47 -16.59
C SER A 597 34.63 -13.96 -16.77
N LEU A 598 34.40 -14.69 -15.68
CA LEU A 598 34.06 -16.11 -15.70
C LEU A 598 32.56 -16.31 -15.93
N THR A 599 32.21 -17.48 -16.48
CA THR A 599 30.86 -17.79 -16.94
C THR A 599 30.46 -19.21 -16.59
N TYR A 600 29.24 -19.62 -16.94
CA TYR A 600 28.77 -21.01 -16.86
C TYR A 600 29.66 -22.06 -17.55
N LYS A 601 30.65 -21.64 -18.36
CA LYS A 601 31.65 -22.54 -18.96
C LYS A 601 32.78 -22.92 -18.00
N ASP A 602 32.93 -22.17 -16.92
CA ASP A 602 33.96 -22.30 -15.90
C ASP A 602 33.41 -23.05 -14.67
N ALA A 603 34.29 -23.64 -13.85
CA ALA A 603 33.85 -24.37 -12.66
C ALA A 603 33.27 -23.41 -11.60
N TRP A 604 31.99 -23.57 -11.25
CA TRP A 604 31.25 -22.64 -10.40
C TRP A 604 30.79 -23.22 -9.05
N CYS A 605 31.30 -24.40 -8.66
CA CYS A 605 30.96 -25.02 -7.37
C CYS A 605 31.31 -24.12 -6.17
N ALA A 606 32.51 -23.53 -6.18
CA ALA A 606 33.00 -22.70 -5.08
C ALA A 606 32.27 -21.35 -5.00
N THR A 607 31.91 -20.76 -6.14
CA THR A 607 31.13 -19.51 -6.18
C THR A 607 29.68 -19.71 -5.77
N PHE A 608 29.10 -20.89 -6.01
CA PHE A 608 27.81 -21.27 -5.43
C PHE A 608 27.86 -21.34 -3.90
N VAL A 609 28.88 -22.00 -3.33
CA VAL A 609 29.06 -22.04 -1.87
C VAL A 609 29.26 -20.62 -1.33
N HIS A 610 30.10 -19.81 -1.98
CA HIS A 610 30.30 -18.40 -1.62
C HIS A 610 28.98 -17.61 -1.63
N TRP A 611 28.17 -17.78 -2.67
CA TRP A 611 26.86 -17.15 -2.77
C TRP A 611 25.95 -17.51 -1.59
N CYS A 612 25.92 -18.78 -1.18
CA CYS A 612 25.14 -19.22 -0.04
C CYS A 612 25.55 -18.51 1.25
N PHE A 613 26.85 -18.33 1.48
CA PHE A 613 27.35 -17.57 2.65
C PHE A 613 27.04 -16.08 2.56
N GLN A 614 27.22 -15.45 1.39
CA GLN A 614 27.03 -14.01 1.18
C GLN A 614 25.58 -13.54 1.43
N HIS A 615 24.61 -14.44 1.38
CA HIS A 615 23.20 -14.16 1.68
C HIS A 615 22.81 -14.45 3.14
N THR A 616 23.80 -14.66 4.03
CA THR A 616 23.58 -14.88 5.46
C THR A 616 24.40 -13.89 6.31
N GLU A 617 24.27 -13.96 7.64
CA GLU A 617 25.13 -13.26 8.57
C GLU A 617 26.61 -13.72 8.53
N TYR A 618 26.88 -14.86 7.88
CA TYR A 618 28.23 -15.39 7.61
C TYR A 618 28.77 -14.92 6.25
N LYS A 619 28.30 -13.78 5.76
CA LYS A 619 28.92 -13.06 4.64
C LYS A 619 30.38 -12.70 4.95
N ASP A 620 31.14 -12.35 3.92
CA ASP A 620 32.58 -12.06 4.03
C ASP A 620 33.41 -13.32 4.39
N THR A 621 32.85 -14.50 4.11
CA THR A 621 33.50 -15.80 4.28
C THR A 621 34.32 -16.16 3.03
N ASN A 622 35.61 -16.41 3.25
CA ASN A 622 36.59 -16.87 2.26
C ASN A 622 36.85 -15.91 1.06
N GLU A 623 36.96 -14.60 1.29
CA GLU A 623 36.91 -13.58 0.23
C GLU A 623 37.99 -13.68 -0.87
N LYS A 624 39.22 -14.11 -0.56
CA LYS A 624 40.34 -13.98 -1.51
C LYS A 624 40.35 -15.05 -2.61
N GLY A 625 40.04 -16.31 -2.26
CA GLY A 625 40.10 -17.43 -3.20
C GLY A 625 38.77 -18.18 -3.34
N ASN A 626 37.63 -17.55 -2.99
CA ASN A 626 36.28 -18.14 -3.00
C ASN A 626 35.85 -18.83 -4.31
N VAL A 627 36.54 -18.60 -5.43
CA VAL A 627 36.31 -19.25 -6.73
C VAL A 627 36.96 -20.65 -6.85
N GLY A 628 37.83 -21.04 -5.92
CA GLY A 628 38.55 -22.32 -5.96
C GLY A 628 38.08 -23.31 -4.90
N ALA A 629 37.80 -24.56 -5.29
CA ALA A 629 37.34 -25.59 -4.34
C ALA A 629 38.30 -25.85 -3.18
N PHE A 630 39.61 -26.01 -3.44
CA PHE A 630 40.62 -26.21 -2.39
C PHE A 630 40.88 -24.97 -1.52
N ASP A 631 40.38 -23.82 -1.93
CA ASP A 631 40.46 -22.62 -1.11
C ASP A 631 39.44 -22.67 0.03
N TRP A 632 38.39 -23.50 -0.09
CA TRP A 632 37.45 -23.80 1.00
C TRP A 632 37.98 -24.87 1.96
N ALA A 633 39.24 -25.31 1.84
CA ALA A 633 39.92 -26.18 2.78
C ALA A 633 40.84 -25.37 3.72
N GLU A 634 41.62 -26.04 4.56
CA GLU A 634 42.51 -25.38 5.53
C GLU A 634 43.46 -24.37 4.89
N GLU A 635 43.77 -23.31 5.64
CA GLU A 635 44.76 -22.32 5.28
C GLU A 635 46.11 -22.98 4.93
N GLY A 636 46.71 -22.57 3.81
CA GLY A 636 48.02 -23.06 3.39
C GLY A 636 48.08 -24.54 2.97
N ASN A 637 46.94 -25.18 2.68
CA ASN A 637 46.91 -26.58 2.30
C ASN A 637 47.76 -26.90 1.05
N LEU A 638 48.22 -28.14 0.94
CA LEU A 638 49.17 -28.58 -0.09
C LEU A 638 48.67 -28.40 -1.54
N ARG A 639 47.36 -28.28 -1.77
CA ARG A 639 46.77 -28.13 -3.11
C ARG A 639 46.77 -26.69 -3.63
N ILE A 640 47.06 -25.72 -2.77
CA ILE A 640 47.12 -24.29 -3.12
C ILE A 640 48.51 -23.66 -2.85
N LYS A 641 49.45 -24.44 -2.30
CA LYS A 641 50.80 -23.98 -1.98
C LYS A 641 51.48 -23.35 -3.22
N GLY A 642 51.92 -22.10 -3.08
CA GLY A 642 52.57 -21.34 -4.15
C GLY A 642 51.61 -20.57 -5.08
N ASN A 643 50.31 -20.61 -4.83
CA ASN A 643 49.34 -19.79 -5.55
C ASN A 643 49.14 -18.44 -4.84
N SER A 644 49.43 -17.32 -5.50
CA SER A 644 49.30 -15.98 -4.90
C SER A 644 47.85 -15.50 -4.72
N THR A 645 46.89 -16.10 -5.43
CA THR A 645 45.46 -15.73 -5.39
C THR A 645 44.63 -16.61 -4.45
N LYS A 646 45.26 -17.57 -3.77
CA LYS A 646 44.60 -18.53 -2.86
C LYS A 646 45.43 -18.67 -1.59
N ASP A 647 44.78 -18.57 -0.44
CA ASP A 647 45.38 -18.81 0.87
C ASP A 647 44.68 -19.91 1.66
N GLY A 648 43.58 -20.46 1.15
CA GLY A 648 42.75 -21.38 1.89
C GLY A 648 41.83 -20.60 2.82
N TRP A 649 40.95 -21.31 3.49
CA TRP A 649 39.89 -20.68 4.25
C TRP A 649 40.43 -20.17 5.60
N ILE A 650 41.05 -18.99 5.61
CA ILE A 650 41.70 -18.38 6.80
C ILE A 650 40.72 -18.30 7.99
N ASN A 651 39.47 -17.91 7.72
CA ASN A 651 38.40 -17.82 8.72
C ASN A 651 37.61 -19.13 8.87
N GLY A 652 38.08 -20.21 8.26
CA GLY A 652 37.52 -21.56 8.36
C GLY A 652 38.37 -22.46 9.23
N GLU A 653 37.79 -23.55 9.70
CA GLU A 653 38.48 -24.61 10.42
C GLU A 653 37.87 -25.97 10.11
N LYS A 654 38.65 -27.04 10.37
CA LYS A 654 38.15 -28.40 10.30
C LYS A 654 36.98 -28.59 11.25
N SER A 655 36.01 -29.38 10.82
CA SER A 655 34.78 -29.62 11.57
C SER A 655 34.41 -31.09 11.58
N GLU A 656 33.78 -31.52 12.67
CA GLU A 656 32.87 -32.65 12.63
C GLU A 656 31.68 -32.36 11.69
N VAL A 657 31.00 -33.40 11.23
CA VAL A 657 29.88 -33.25 10.31
C VAL A 657 28.64 -32.71 11.01
N PHE A 658 27.97 -31.77 10.34
CA PHE A 658 26.65 -31.25 10.69
C PHE A 658 25.94 -30.80 9.40
N VAL A 659 24.64 -30.55 9.47
CA VAL A 659 23.84 -30.01 8.36
C VAL A 659 24.26 -28.56 8.11
N GLY A 660 25.11 -28.37 7.10
CA GLY A 660 25.79 -27.11 6.79
C GLY A 660 27.30 -27.23 6.65
N ALA A 661 27.92 -28.32 7.07
CA ALA A 661 29.37 -28.49 6.91
C ALA A 661 29.77 -28.41 5.43
N VAL A 662 30.85 -27.69 5.13
CA VAL A 662 31.38 -27.57 3.76
C VAL A 662 32.27 -28.77 3.49
N ILE A 663 31.93 -29.56 2.49
CA ILE A 663 32.71 -30.73 2.07
C ILE A 663 33.55 -30.39 0.84
N VAL A 664 34.86 -30.60 0.93
CA VAL A 664 35.82 -30.37 -0.15
C VAL A 664 36.33 -31.72 -0.63
N PHE A 665 36.33 -31.93 -1.95
CA PHE A 665 36.77 -33.17 -2.58
C PHE A 665 38.14 -33.07 -3.24
N SER A 666 38.87 -34.19 -3.27
CA SER A 666 40.21 -34.37 -3.85
C SER A 666 40.28 -34.09 -5.36
N PHE A 667 39.14 -34.16 -6.05
CA PHE A 667 38.97 -33.86 -7.47
C PHE A 667 38.58 -32.39 -7.75
N SER A 668 38.86 -31.48 -6.82
CA SER A 668 38.63 -30.03 -6.95
C SER A 668 37.14 -29.66 -7.06
N HIS A 669 36.32 -30.19 -6.15
CA HIS A 669 34.91 -29.85 -6.00
C HIS A 669 34.58 -29.49 -4.56
N VAL A 670 33.57 -28.65 -4.35
CA VAL A 670 33.10 -28.26 -3.02
C VAL A 670 31.57 -28.15 -3.01
N ALA A 671 30.96 -28.59 -1.91
CA ALA A 671 29.51 -28.58 -1.71
C ALA A 671 29.17 -28.43 -0.21
N ILE A 672 27.87 -28.38 0.11
CA ILE A 672 27.36 -28.25 1.48
C ILE A 672 26.71 -29.57 1.88
N ILE A 673 27.11 -30.18 3.00
CA ILE A 673 26.44 -31.38 3.54
C ILE A 673 25.06 -30.99 4.04
N VAL A 674 24.03 -31.68 3.56
CA VAL A 674 22.62 -31.42 3.91
C VAL A 674 21.97 -32.59 4.63
N GLY A 675 22.54 -33.79 4.57
CA GLY A 675 21.96 -34.99 5.18
C GLY A 675 22.78 -36.25 4.93
N GLU A 676 22.11 -37.40 5.03
CA GLU A 676 22.66 -38.73 4.74
C GLU A 676 21.66 -39.61 3.98
N ASN A 677 22.14 -40.70 3.39
CA ASN A 677 21.26 -41.64 2.70
C ASN A 677 20.53 -42.55 3.69
N LYS A 678 19.52 -43.30 3.22
CA LYS A 678 18.73 -44.23 4.05
C LYS A 678 19.55 -45.24 4.87
N THR A 679 20.74 -45.64 4.40
CA THR A 679 21.63 -46.58 5.12
C THR A 679 22.57 -45.89 6.11
N GLY A 680 22.70 -44.56 6.06
CA GLY A 680 23.65 -43.80 6.88
C GLY A 680 25.12 -43.95 6.46
N GLU A 681 25.41 -44.60 5.33
CA GLU A 681 26.78 -44.87 4.86
C GLU A 681 27.34 -43.76 3.96
N LYS A 682 26.48 -42.89 3.44
CA LYS A 682 26.84 -41.80 2.54
C LYS A 682 26.37 -40.45 3.09
N TYR A 683 27.23 -39.45 3.00
CA TYR A 683 26.80 -38.05 3.12
C TYR A 683 26.03 -37.65 1.88
N ILE A 684 24.94 -36.90 2.07
CA ILE A 684 24.21 -36.21 1.02
C ILE A 684 24.59 -34.75 1.07
N TYR A 685 24.99 -34.21 -0.07
CA TYR A 685 25.43 -32.82 -0.20
C TYR A 685 24.70 -32.11 -1.32
N LEU A 686 24.52 -30.80 -1.15
CA LEU A 686 23.91 -29.89 -2.10
C LEU A 686 24.97 -28.93 -2.62
N GLY A 687 25.04 -28.76 -3.93
CA GLY A 687 26.06 -27.94 -4.55
C GLY A 687 25.74 -27.58 -5.99
N GLY A 688 26.43 -26.54 -6.44
CA GLY A 688 26.49 -26.13 -7.83
C GLY A 688 27.54 -26.88 -8.61
N ASN A 689 27.46 -26.81 -9.95
CA ASN A 689 28.40 -27.47 -10.86
C ASN A 689 28.41 -29.00 -10.68
N GLN A 690 27.27 -29.57 -10.28
CA GLN A 690 27.09 -31.00 -10.02
C GLN A 690 26.38 -31.69 -11.19
N GLY A 691 26.58 -33.00 -11.31
CA GLY A 691 26.06 -33.80 -12.43
C GLY A 691 27.11 -34.08 -13.50
N SER A 692 26.75 -34.93 -14.45
CA SER A 692 27.67 -35.41 -15.47
C SER A 692 27.79 -34.43 -16.63
N LYS A 693 29.01 -34.01 -16.95
CA LYS A 693 29.32 -33.27 -18.19
C LYS A 693 29.01 -34.08 -19.45
N VAL A 694 29.00 -35.41 -19.34
CA VAL A 694 28.79 -36.35 -20.45
C VAL A 694 27.30 -36.65 -20.67
N THR A 695 26.52 -36.70 -19.58
CA THR A 695 25.13 -37.14 -19.57
C THR A 695 24.28 -36.18 -18.74
N GLY A 696 23.76 -35.12 -19.37
CA GLY A 696 22.73 -34.25 -18.77
C GLY A 696 23.17 -32.86 -18.31
N GLY A 697 24.45 -32.48 -18.44
CA GLY A 697 24.95 -31.14 -18.09
C GLY A 697 25.07 -30.90 -16.59
N GLN A 698 25.84 -29.89 -16.19
CA GLN A 698 25.98 -29.56 -14.76
C GLN A 698 24.83 -28.64 -14.30
N LYS A 699 24.43 -28.76 -13.04
CA LYS A 699 23.28 -28.07 -12.44
C LYS A 699 23.48 -27.88 -10.94
N ILE A 700 22.51 -27.25 -10.29
CA ILE A 700 22.37 -27.28 -8.82
C ILE A 700 21.57 -28.54 -8.49
N CYS A 701 22.15 -29.46 -7.73
CA CYS A 701 21.45 -30.69 -7.35
C CYS A 701 22.00 -31.30 -6.06
N LEU A 702 21.34 -32.35 -5.56
CA LEU A 702 21.89 -33.19 -4.51
C LEU A 702 22.86 -34.21 -5.13
N GLY A 703 23.89 -34.57 -4.39
CA GLY A 703 24.85 -35.64 -4.67
C GLY A 703 25.11 -36.49 -3.43
N SER A 704 25.83 -37.60 -3.59
CA SER A 704 26.20 -38.48 -2.46
C SER A 704 27.65 -38.90 -2.50
N ALA A 705 28.29 -39.01 -1.33
CA ALA A 705 29.65 -39.51 -1.18
C ALA A 705 29.71 -40.48 0.01
N SER A 706 30.44 -41.60 -0.16
CA SER A 706 30.70 -42.53 0.95
C SER A 706 31.43 -41.79 2.08
N LYS A 707 30.98 -41.98 3.33
CA LYS A 707 31.57 -41.33 4.51
C LYS A 707 33.05 -41.69 4.70
N ASN A 708 33.46 -42.85 4.18
CA ASN A 708 34.84 -43.37 4.24
C ASN A 708 35.61 -43.15 2.92
N SER A 709 35.09 -42.31 2.00
CA SER A 709 35.76 -42.08 0.73
C SER A 709 37.08 -41.35 0.91
N LYS A 710 38.14 -41.85 0.27
CA LYS A 710 39.44 -41.17 0.15
C LYS A 710 39.37 -39.89 -0.69
N ASP A 711 38.25 -39.67 -1.37
CA ASP A 711 38.02 -38.46 -2.15
C ASP A 711 37.56 -37.27 -1.31
N ILE A 712 37.18 -37.49 -0.04
CA ILE A 712 36.88 -36.39 0.88
C ILE A 712 38.22 -35.79 1.34
N PHE A 713 38.52 -34.59 0.87
CA PHE A 713 39.77 -33.89 1.20
C PHE A 713 39.67 -33.16 2.54
N ALA A 714 38.56 -32.45 2.78
CA ALA A 714 38.31 -31.74 4.02
C ALA A 714 36.82 -31.59 4.30
N ILE A 715 36.46 -31.50 5.58
CA ILE A 715 35.14 -31.08 6.06
C ILE A 715 35.38 -29.87 6.96
N MET A 716 34.77 -28.76 6.59
CA MET A 716 35.12 -27.43 7.07
C MET A 716 33.89 -26.66 7.53
N LYS A 717 34.11 -25.69 8.42
CA LYS A 717 33.09 -24.71 8.84
C LYS A 717 33.72 -23.34 9.08
N PRO A 718 32.93 -22.26 9.16
CA PRO A 718 33.42 -20.98 9.68
C PRO A 718 33.87 -21.12 11.14
N LYS A 719 35.02 -20.51 11.49
CA LYS A 719 35.53 -20.48 12.89
C LYS A 719 34.52 -19.88 13.88
N ASN A 720 33.74 -18.89 13.42
CA ASN A 720 32.71 -18.22 14.23
C ASN A 720 31.36 -18.97 14.23
N TYR A 721 31.27 -20.16 13.63
CA TYR A 721 30.06 -20.98 13.65
C TYR A 721 30.21 -22.13 14.65
N ASN A 722 29.28 -22.24 15.60
CA ASN A 722 29.22 -23.35 16.55
C ASN A 722 27.99 -24.22 16.23
N PRO A 723 28.17 -25.40 15.59
CA PRO A 723 27.05 -26.27 15.25
C PRO A 723 26.29 -26.72 16.49
N LYS A 724 24.96 -26.65 16.42
CA LYS A 724 24.07 -27.11 17.49
C LYS A 724 23.92 -28.62 17.47
N GLU A 725 23.57 -29.23 18.60
CA GLU A 725 23.40 -30.69 18.69
C GLU A 725 22.34 -31.25 17.75
N ASN A 726 21.29 -30.48 17.44
CA ASN A 726 20.29 -30.88 16.45
C ASN A 726 20.82 -30.82 15.00
N GLU A 727 21.78 -29.95 14.71
CA GLU A 727 22.42 -29.86 13.39
C GLU A 727 23.40 -31.01 13.13
N LYS A 728 23.87 -31.68 14.19
CA LYS A 728 24.69 -32.89 14.07
C LYS A 728 23.86 -34.13 13.68
N LYS A 729 22.53 -34.04 13.76
CA LYS A 729 21.61 -35.10 13.30
C LYS A 729 21.31 -34.91 11.83
N LEU A 730 21.88 -35.76 10.98
CA LEU A 730 21.72 -35.67 9.54
C LEU A 730 20.33 -36.20 9.11
N PRO A 731 19.51 -35.39 8.42
CA PRO A 731 18.26 -35.87 7.86
C PRO A 731 18.51 -36.84 6.70
N ILE A 732 17.56 -37.76 6.48
CA ILE A 732 17.66 -38.78 5.44
C ILE A 732 17.12 -38.24 4.11
N TYR A 733 17.92 -38.31 3.05
CA TYR A 733 17.53 -37.92 1.68
C TYR A 733 17.78 -39.03 0.67
N ASP A 734 16.90 -39.08 -0.33
CA ASP A 734 17.03 -39.92 -1.51
C ASP A 734 17.41 -39.05 -2.71
N VAL A 735 18.65 -39.15 -3.19
CA VAL A 735 19.20 -38.21 -4.19
C VAL A 735 18.38 -38.19 -5.48
N GLU A 736 17.90 -39.34 -5.94
CA GLU A 736 17.15 -39.43 -7.18
C GLU A 736 15.74 -38.86 -7.02
N GLU A 737 15.07 -39.20 -5.91
CA GLU A 737 13.76 -38.66 -5.57
C GLU A 737 13.82 -37.12 -5.46
N GLU A 738 14.81 -36.60 -4.73
CA GLU A 738 14.93 -35.18 -4.48
C GLU A 738 15.32 -34.36 -5.71
N ASN A 739 16.15 -34.94 -6.59
CA ASN A 739 16.51 -34.31 -7.85
C ASN A 739 15.42 -34.42 -8.93
N SER A 740 14.34 -35.19 -8.67
CA SER A 740 13.23 -35.31 -9.61
C SER A 740 12.39 -34.03 -9.68
N ASN A 741 11.86 -33.71 -10.87
CA ASN A 741 10.94 -32.57 -11.05
C ASN A 741 9.63 -32.73 -10.26
N SER A 742 9.34 -33.94 -9.74
CA SER A 742 8.16 -34.25 -8.92
C SER A 742 8.38 -34.10 -7.42
N SER A 743 9.63 -33.93 -6.95
CA SER A 743 9.90 -33.73 -5.53
C SER A 743 9.34 -32.37 -5.07
N SER A 744 8.49 -32.40 -4.04
CA SER A 744 7.79 -31.26 -3.44
C SER A 744 8.46 -30.77 -2.14
N ARG A 745 9.76 -31.05 -2.00
CA ARG A 745 10.55 -30.82 -0.80
C ARG A 745 10.40 -29.41 -0.21
#